data_AF-S7JIF0-F1
#
_entry.id   AF-S7JIF0-F1
#
_cell.length_a   1.000
_cell.length_b   1.000
_cell.length_c   1.000
_cell.angle_alpha   90.00
_cell.angle_beta   90.00
_cell.angle_gamma   90.00
#
_symmetry.space_group_name_H-M   'P 1'
#
loop_
_entity.id
_entity.type
_entity.pdbx_description
1 polymer ?
#
loop_
_entity_poly.entity_id
_entity_poly.type
_entity_poly.pdbx_seq_one_letter_code
_entity_poly.pdbx_strand_id
1 'polypeptide(L)'
;MKKTPIALCLASAFALTACSSQVNHLDGSQAVWQAITFGQSTDLNFGSTILPEKVGLNHVVANGQAVQPGLVASQFTIESRGGKIANSHEGGTFYYTQLPTNVNFTLSANVTIDQLGPETGSSPNRQEGAGLMVRDIVGEARLDPQPQGLEEFPAASNMVMNLIRANKKEHNGLVNVDATYREGIYQPWGTAGNRMSHDEFVKGVEFGPGKTYHMTLTRTDSGYWVSYDDGVVKQTQEVSGANANLVQMQDGKHQYVGFFASRNAKMTVSDVELTLSKANTVEAPRYHAKLDNPVLQQASADHSPIENYTVQARANYSGTFSVAQNGQWLADKQAVSAGEMFGFPTTLTQANTQFDVTFTPIEGPSLQPLSYQYQVEKVALANPMEIRVNPNGSNGRMTLDAAVELLPPGGTIVLEDGDYPGLTLPVSASGTPEAMKTLKTAGDKVRFTGDYLHEASYWNVSNIEVAGARVIVHGSHNQFSHMVTHSAPDTGFQISSPEKIGRALWASYNIVTDSESFNNMDKSQINADGFAAKMRIGDGNTFIRCISHHNIDDGWDLFNKVEDGANGVVTILDSISYMNGQTMDVAAKGGTRGNGFKLGGEGLPVAHIVKNNLAFRNNMDGFTDNFNPGALTLENNVAIDNVRFNYLFRKSPYEAAGKQGSFINNQSYRFSVASQYSDVVNGETLSGNRFIVNGVTTDEQGQAVDLQTLEALKSAVQLAEKDAPPSQAQVVHIRETLNMD
;
A
#
# COMPACT_ATOMS: atom_id res chain seq x y z
N MET A 1 -1.42 44.86 -42.35
CA MET A 1 -0.16 44.10 -42.27
C MET A 1 0.39 44.16 -40.85
N LYS A 2 0.17 43.10 -40.07
CA LYS A 2 1.02 42.65 -38.96
C LYS A 2 0.58 41.21 -38.68
N LYS A 3 1.53 40.29 -38.83
CA LYS A 3 1.34 38.84 -38.89
C LYS A 3 1.28 38.28 -37.48
N THR A 4 0.21 37.57 -37.15
CA THR A 4 0.11 36.65 -36.01
C THR A 4 0.81 35.35 -36.41
N PRO A 5 1.78 34.82 -35.63
CA PRO A 5 2.20 33.44 -35.78
C PRO A 5 1.23 32.56 -34.99
N ILE A 6 0.34 31.88 -35.72
CA ILE A 6 -0.36 30.71 -35.20
C ILE A 6 0.72 29.63 -35.07
N ALA A 7 1.16 29.37 -33.84
CA ALA A 7 1.97 28.21 -33.52
C ALA A 7 1.05 26.99 -33.62
N LEU A 8 1.20 26.28 -34.73
CA LEU A 8 0.52 25.03 -35.04
C LEU A 8 1.11 23.94 -34.13
N CYS A 9 0.46 23.63 -33.01
CA CYS A 9 0.72 22.42 -32.24
C CYS A 9 0.20 21.21 -33.03
N LEU A 10 0.98 20.75 -34.00
CA LEU A 10 0.83 19.46 -34.65
C LEU A 10 1.80 18.48 -33.97
N ALA A 11 1.43 18.05 -32.76
CA ALA A 11 2.03 16.88 -32.12
C ALA A 11 1.26 15.65 -32.58
N SER A 12 1.76 15.01 -33.64
CA SER A 12 1.78 13.56 -33.86
C SER A 12 0.66 12.73 -33.21
N ALA A 13 -0.55 12.87 -33.74
CA ALA A 13 -1.65 11.93 -33.56
C ALA A 13 -1.94 11.18 -34.86
N PHE A 14 -0.93 10.59 -35.52
CA PHE A 14 -1.13 9.68 -36.65
C PHE A 14 0.11 8.80 -36.87
N ALA A 15 0.10 7.59 -36.30
CA ALA A 15 0.69 6.38 -36.88
C ALA A 15 0.36 5.13 -36.01
N LEU A 16 -0.92 4.86 -35.75
CA LEU A 16 -1.38 3.53 -35.30
C LEU A 16 -2.15 2.84 -36.42
N THR A 17 -1.49 2.72 -37.57
CA THR A 17 -1.78 1.71 -38.58
C THR A 17 -0.46 1.27 -39.18
N ALA A 18 0.40 0.66 -38.36
CA ALA A 18 1.43 -0.20 -38.90
C ALA A 18 0.69 -1.37 -39.57
N CYS A 19 0.88 -1.51 -40.87
CA CYS A 19 0.41 -2.64 -41.66
C CYS A 19 0.67 -3.93 -40.88
N SER A 20 -0.39 -4.71 -40.64
CA SER A 20 -0.29 -6.07 -40.14
C SER A 20 0.43 -6.93 -41.17
N SER A 21 1.76 -6.86 -41.23
CA SER A 21 2.55 -7.96 -41.78
C SER A 21 2.45 -9.08 -40.77
N GLN A 22 1.61 -10.07 -41.07
CA GLN A 22 1.70 -11.37 -40.42
C GLN A 22 3.17 -11.79 -40.46
N VAL A 23 3.78 -12.04 -39.30
CA VAL A 23 5.08 -12.67 -39.20
C VAL A 23 4.94 -14.09 -39.76
N ASN A 24 5.03 -14.23 -41.07
CA ASN A 24 5.62 -15.41 -41.66
C ASN A 24 7.13 -15.25 -41.45
N HIS A 25 7.80 -16.37 -41.16
CA HIS A 25 9.23 -16.52 -40.90
C HIS A 25 9.59 -16.57 -39.41
N LEU A 26 9.94 -17.78 -38.99
CA LEU A 26 10.70 -18.14 -37.80
C LEU A 26 12.13 -17.55 -37.83
N ASP A 27 12.30 -16.35 -38.39
CA ASP A 27 13.57 -15.65 -38.53
C ASP A 27 13.59 -14.46 -37.58
N GLY A 28 14.17 -14.67 -36.40
CA GLY A 28 14.29 -13.63 -35.38
C GLY A 28 15.25 -12.50 -35.75
N SER A 29 16.07 -12.65 -36.80
CA SER A 29 17.00 -11.59 -37.25
C SER A 29 16.28 -10.40 -37.89
N GLN A 30 15.03 -10.59 -38.34
CA GLN A 30 14.18 -9.56 -38.96
C GLN A 30 13.16 -8.97 -37.98
N ALA A 31 13.24 -9.33 -36.70
CA ALA A 31 12.35 -8.82 -35.67
C ALA A 31 12.47 -7.29 -35.53
N VAL A 32 11.34 -6.61 -35.30
CA VAL A 32 11.29 -5.16 -35.08
C VAL A 32 11.39 -4.90 -33.58
N TRP A 33 12.49 -4.27 -33.19
CA TRP A 33 12.79 -3.86 -31.83
C TRP A 33 12.40 -2.41 -31.60
N GLN A 34 11.88 -2.12 -30.41
CA GLN A 34 11.47 -0.78 -30.00
C GLN A 34 11.65 -0.60 -28.49
N ALA A 35 11.82 0.65 -28.05
CA ALA A 35 12.01 1.01 -26.65
C ALA A 35 10.74 1.61 -26.05
N ILE A 36 10.49 1.31 -24.78
CA ILE A 36 9.42 1.89 -23.98
C ILE A 36 9.89 2.09 -22.54
N THR A 37 9.41 3.15 -21.89
CA THR A 37 9.46 3.28 -20.43
C THR A 37 8.03 3.30 -19.93
N PHE A 38 7.72 2.57 -18.86
CA PHE A 38 6.37 2.46 -18.33
C PHE A 38 6.38 2.06 -16.85
N GLY A 39 5.21 2.15 -16.23
CA GLY A 39 4.96 1.62 -14.89
C GLY A 39 5.44 2.53 -13.76
N GLN A 40 4.89 2.29 -12.57
CA GLN A 40 5.09 3.13 -11.39
C GLN A 40 6.56 3.42 -11.06
N SER A 41 6.80 4.64 -10.53
CA SER A 41 8.10 5.16 -10.12
C SER A 41 9.06 5.49 -11.25
N THR A 42 8.65 5.39 -12.52
CA THR A 42 9.45 5.88 -13.67
C THR A 42 9.32 7.40 -13.88
N ASP A 43 8.47 8.05 -13.08
CA ASP A 43 8.22 9.48 -13.07
C ASP A 43 9.37 10.34 -12.48
N LEU A 44 9.20 11.66 -12.56
CA LEU A 44 10.19 12.65 -12.09
C LEU A 44 10.27 12.81 -10.55
N ASN A 45 9.45 12.11 -9.78
CA ASN A 45 9.33 12.36 -8.34
C ASN A 45 10.11 11.35 -7.52
N PHE A 46 10.41 10.16 -8.05
CA PHE A 46 11.17 9.16 -7.31
C PHE A 46 12.68 9.49 -7.27
N GLY A 47 13.15 10.08 -6.16
CA GLY A 47 14.56 10.51 -6.00
C GLY A 47 15.33 9.91 -4.82
N SER A 48 14.72 9.08 -3.96
CA SER A 48 15.33 8.71 -2.66
C SER A 48 16.61 7.87 -2.75
N THR A 49 16.83 7.17 -3.85
CA THR A 49 18.02 6.33 -4.10
C THR A 49 18.83 6.74 -5.33
N ILE A 50 18.44 7.82 -6.00
CA ILE A 50 18.97 8.26 -7.30
C ILE A 50 19.60 9.64 -7.12
N LEU A 51 20.70 9.92 -7.84
CA LEU A 51 21.30 11.26 -7.83
C LEU A 51 20.30 12.28 -8.40
N PRO A 52 20.14 13.48 -7.79
CA PRO A 52 19.13 14.45 -8.21
C PRO A 52 19.12 14.77 -9.70
N GLU A 53 20.30 14.90 -10.31
CA GLU A 53 20.49 15.18 -11.74
C GLU A 53 20.14 14.01 -12.67
N LYS A 54 19.91 12.81 -12.13
CA LYS A 54 19.56 11.60 -12.88
C LYS A 54 18.10 11.19 -12.72
N VAL A 55 17.33 11.81 -11.82
CA VAL A 55 15.94 11.44 -11.58
C VAL A 55 15.12 11.52 -12.86
N GLY A 56 14.41 10.45 -13.20
CA GLY A 56 13.57 10.36 -14.38
C GLY A 56 14.31 10.14 -15.70
N LEU A 57 15.64 9.97 -15.68
CA LEU A 57 16.43 9.55 -16.84
C LEU A 57 16.10 8.09 -17.18
N ASN A 58 15.44 7.88 -18.31
CA ASN A 58 15.03 6.57 -18.78
C ASN A 58 15.22 6.53 -20.30
N HIS A 59 16.12 5.68 -20.80
CA HIS A 59 16.40 5.63 -22.23
C HIS A 59 17.05 4.32 -22.68
N VAL A 60 16.98 4.10 -23.99
CA VAL A 60 17.75 3.08 -24.69
C VAL A 60 18.54 3.79 -25.77
N VAL A 61 19.86 3.72 -25.71
CA VAL A 61 20.76 4.43 -26.62
C VAL A 61 21.69 3.48 -27.36
N ALA A 62 21.86 3.70 -28.65
CA ALA A 62 22.85 3.04 -29.50
C ALA A 62 23.67 4.12 -30.22
N ASN A 63 25.00 4.00 -30.23
CA ASN A 63 25.90 5.02 -30.80
C ASN A 63 25.62 6.46 -30.28
N GLY A 64 25.22 6.58 -29.01
CA GLY A 64 24.90 7.86 -28.37
C GLY A 64 23.58 8.51 -28.81
N GLN A 65 22.72 7.79 -29.54
CA GLN A 65 21.41 8.27 -29.97
C GLN A 65 20.30 7.34 -29.45
N ALA A 66 19.11 7.88 -29.18
CA ALA A 66 17.96 7.07 -28.81
C ALA A 66 17.61 6.08 -29.95
N VAL A 67 17.42 4.81 -29.60
CA VAL A 67 17.03 3.80 -30.59
C VAL A 67 15.66 4.12 -31.19
N GLN A 68 15.49 3.77 -32.47
CA GLN A 68 14.23 3.90 -33.20
C GLN A 68 13.67 2.51 -33.50
N PRO A 69 12.35 2.36 -33.71
CA PRO A 69 11.77 1.09 -34.16
C PRO A 69 12.50 0.55 -35.39
N GLY A 70 13.03 -0.68 -35.31
CA GLY A 70 13.83 -1.25 -36.39
C GLY A 70 14.56 -2.54 -36.00
N LEU A 71 15.59 -2.91 -36.75
CA LEU A 71 16.44 -4.06 -36.39
C LEU A 71 17.15 -3.81 -35.06
N VAL A 72 17.49 -4.88 -34.34
CA VAL A 72 18.27 -4.77 -33.10
C VAL A 72 19.60 -4.06 -33.36
N ALA A 73 19.99 -3.16 -32.45
CA ALA A 73 21.30 -2.53 -32.52
C ALA A 73 22.38 -3.56 -32.14
N SER A 74 23.52 -3.54 -32.84
CA SER A 74 24.64 -4.45 -32.55
C SER A 74 25.18 -4.31 -31.12
N GLN A 75 25.08 -3.09 -30.58
CA GLN A 75 25.35 -2.76 -29.19
C GLN A 75 24.47 -1.59 -28.76
N PHE A 76 23.93 -1.64 -27.55
CA PHE A 76 23.12 -0.56 -26.97
C PHE A 76 23.25 -0.54 -25.44
N THR A 77 22.84 0.57 -24.85
CA THR A 77 22.76 0.76 -23.40
C THR A 77 21.32 1.04 -23.00
N ILE A 78 20.84 0.33 -21.98
CA ILE A 78 19.57 0.61 -21.31
C ILE A 78 19.88 1.22 -19.95
N GLU A 79 19.31 2.38 -19.67
CA GLU A 79 19.43 3.04 -18.37
C GLU A 79 18.05 3.42 -17.87
N SER A 80 17.75 3.02 -16.64
CA SER A 80 16.51 3.36 -15.93
C SER A 80 16.91 3.99 -14.60
N ARG A 81 16.49 5.24 -14.38
CA ARG A 81 16.65 6.05 -13.16
C ARG A 81 15.27 6.39 -12.59
N GLY A 82 14.54 5.33 -12.34
CA GLY A 82 13.13 5.27 -12.01
C GLY A 82 12.63 3.85 -12.28
N GLY A 83 11.44 3.54 -11.78
CA GLY A 83 10.83 2.22 -11.81
C GLY A 83 11.03 1.46 -10.49
N LYS A 84 10.44 0.27 -10.44
CA LYS A 84 10.65 -0.71 -9.36
C LYS A 84 10.24 -2.09 -9.86
N ILE A 85 10.91 -3.14 -9.38
CA ILE A 85 10.45 -4.53 -9.48
C ILE A 85 9.70 -4.85 -8.19
N ALA A 86 8.37 -4.73 -8.19
CA ALA A 86 7.53 -5.09 -7.06
C ALA A 86 6.98 -6.52 -7.21
N ASN A 87 6.34 -7.02 -6.15
CA ASN A 87 5.76 -8.36 -6.13
C ASN A 87 4.75 -8.55 -7.27
N SER A 88 3.87 -7.56 -7.44
CA SER A 88 2.71 -7.69 -8.30
C SER A 88 2.78 -6.91 -9.62
N HIS A 89 3.78 -6.04 -9.76
CA HIS A 89 3.94 -5.20 -10.95
C HIS A 89 5.38 -4.69 -11.07
N GLU A 90 5.72 -4.10 -12.21
CA GLU A 90 7.00 -3.43 -12.38
C GLU A 90 6.86 -2.11 -13.15
N GLY A 91 7.87 -1.27 -13.00
CA GLY A 91 8.11 -0.12 -13.85
C GLY A 91 9.57 -0.06 -14.24
N GLY A 92 9.87 0.36 -15.46
CA GLY A 92 11.23 0.44 -15.97
C GLY A 92 11.30 0.75 -17.45
N THR A 93 12.51 0.67 -17.99
CA THR A 93 12.80 0.85 -19.41
C THR A 93 13.03 -0.51 -20.06
N PHE A 94 12.37 -0.75 -21.20
CA PHE A 94 12.32 -2.04 -21.89
C PHE A 94 12.60 -1.87 -23.37
N TYR A 95 13.62 -2.56 -23.90
CA TYR A 95 13.92 -2.66 -25.33
C TYR A 95 13.53 -4.05 -25.81
N TYR A 96 12.51 -4.13 -26.66
CA TYR A 96 11.80 -5.38 -26.90
C TYR A 96 11.33 -5.54 -28.34
N THR A 97 11.03 -6.78 -28.71
CA THR A 97 10.27 -7.13 -29.90
C THR A 97 8.95 -7.80 -29.51
N GLN A 98 7.91 -7.56 -30.31
CA GLN A 98 6.63 -8.25 -30.20
C GLN A 98 6.68 -9.53 -31.04
N LEU A 99 6.39 -10.68 -30.44
CA LEU A 99 6.34 -11.97 -31.11
C LEU A 99 4.93 -12.57 -30.98
N PRO A 100 4.44 -13.36 -31.94
CA PRO A 100 3.20 -14.09 -31.75
C PRO A 100 3.37 -15.19 -30.68
N THR A 101 2.31 -15.52 -29.93
CA THR A 101 2.37 -16.55 -28.87
C THR A 101 2.53 -17.98 -29.40
N ASN A 102 2.33 -18.18 -30.71
CA ASN A 102 2.52 -19.46 -31.39
C ASN A 102 3.99 -19.77 -31.78
N VAL A 103 4.96 -18.98 -31.30
CA VAL A 103 6.39 -19.27 -31.43
C VAL A 103 7.08 -19.41 -30.06
N ASN A 104 7.99 -20.37 -29.99
CA ASN A 104 9.01 -20.46 -28.95
C ASN A 104 10.19 -19.58 -29.35
N PHE A 105 10.97 -19.16 -28.36
CA PHE A 105 12.13 -18.30 -28.60
C PHE A 105 13.30 -18.70 -27.70
N THR A 106 14.51 -18.43 -28.17
CA THR A 106 15.69 -18.24 -27.32
C THR A 106 16.25 -16.86 -27.63
N LEU A 107 16.25 -15.99 -26.62
CA LEU A 107 16.96 -14.72 -26.64
C LEU A 107 18.28 -14.90 -25.90
N SER A 108 19.40 -14.58 -26.54
CA SER A 108 20.73 -14.57 -25.93
C SER A 108 21.43 -13.24 -26.20
N ALA A 109 22.31 -12.84 -25.28
CA ALA A 109 23.19 -11.69 -25.47
C ALA A 109 24.35 -11.69 -24.48
N ASN A 110 25.35 -10.89 -24.78
CA ASN A 110 26.35 -10.45 -23.82
C ASN A 110 25.83 -9.22 -23.07
N VAL A 111 25.90 -9.26 -21.74
CA VAL A 111 25.38 -8.22 -20.84
C VAL A 111 26.50 -7.76 -19.91
N THR A 112 26.65 -6.44 -19.78
CA THR A 112 27.49 -5.79 -18.77
C THR A 112 26.63 -4.85 -17.95
N ILE A 113 26.64 -5.02 -16.63
CA ILE A 113 25.95 -4.09 -15.71
C ILE A 113 26.92 -2.95 -15.37
N ASP A 114 26.61 -1.76 -15.87
CA ASP A 114 27.44 -0.56 -15.70
C ASP A 114 27.16 0.12 -14.35
N GLN A 115 25.93 0.04 -13.86
CA GLN A 115 25.48 0.60 -12.59
C GLN A 115 24.29 -0.21 -12.07
N LEU A 116 24.29 -0.52 -10.76
CA LEU A 116 23.14 -1.13 -10.11
C LEU A 116 23.08 -0.76 -8.62
N GLY A 117 21.88 -0.41 -8.15
CA GLY A 117 21.63 -0.06 -6.75
C GLY A 117 21.88 1.42 -6.44
N PRO A 118 21.60 1.86 -5.19
CA PRO A 118 21.58 3.28 -4.83
C PRO A 118 22.91 4.01 -5.05
N GLU A 119 22.84 5.28 -5.50
CA GLU A 119 24.01 6.16 -5.66
C GLU A 119 24.17 7.18 -4.53
N THR A 120 23.16 7.27 -3.66
CA THR A 120 23.09 8.25 -2.57
C THR A 120 23.69 7.76 -1.25
N GLY A 121 24.30 6.56 -1.25
CA GLY A 121 24.78 5.89 -0.03
C GLY A 121 23.68 5.14 0.74
N SER A 122 22.44 5.14 0.25
CA SER A 122 21.36 4.32 0.79
C SER A 122 21.60 2.82 0.57
N SER A 123 20.97 1.97 1.39
CA SER A 123 21.04 0.51 1.19
C SER A 123 20.12 0.06 0.05
N PRO A 124 20.51 -0.94 -0.78
CA PRO A 124 19.64 -1.51 -1.80
C PRO A 124 18.35 -2.08 -1.20
N ASN A 125 17.22 -1.92 -1.88
CA ASN A 125 15.93 -2.46 -1.44
C ASN A 125 15.43 -3.66 -2.25
N ARG A 126 16.30 -4.23 -3.11
CA ARG A 126 16.07 -5.43 -3.93
C ARG A 126 14.94 -5.28 -4.96
N GLN A 127 14.55 -4.06 -5.26
CA GLN A 127 13.63 -3.73 -6.35
C GLN A 127 14.37 -3.14 -7.58
N GLU A 128 15.70 -3.02 -7.49
CA GLU A 128 16.60 -2.65 -8.58
C GLU A 128 17.08 -3.88 -9.34
N GLY A 129 17.07 -3.81 -10.67
CA GLY A 129 17.51 -4.93 -11.49
C GLY A 129 17.52 -4.64 -12.97
N ALA A 130 18.21 -5.50 -13.71
CA ALA A 130 18.28 -5.48 -15.17
C ALA A 130 18.49 -6.90 -15.72
N GLY A 131 18.19 -7.11 -16.99
CA GLY A 131 18.41 -8.42 -17.63
C GLY A 131 17.48 -8.66 -18.81
N LEU A 132 17.14 -9.94 -19.02
CA LEU A 132 16.24 -10.38 -20.09
C LEU A 132 14.86 -10.64 -19.50
N MET A 133 13.80 -10.29 -20.24
CA MET A 133 12.41 -10.48 -19.81
C MET A 133 11.52 -10.88 -20.98
N VAL A 134 10.53 -11.72 -20.69
CA VAL A 134 9.30 -11.83 -21.47
C VAL A 134 8.09 -11.46 -20.64
N ARG A 135 7.12 -10.77 -21.26
CA ARG A 135 5.84 -10.38 -20.67
C ARG A 135 4.68 -10.76 -21.58
N ASP A 136 3.50 -10.92 -21.00
CA ASP A 136 2.25 -11.04 -21.77
C ASP A 136 1.71 -9.70 -22.26
N ILE A 137 1.95 -8.59 -21.53
CA ILE A 137 1.59 -7.23 -21.96
C ILE A 137 2.69 -6.21 -21.63
N VAL A 138 2.66 -5.08 -22.32
CA VAL A 138 3.42 -3.86 -21.97
C VAL A 138 2.47 -2.80 -21.41
N GLY A 139 2.94 -2.00 -20.46
CA GLY A 139 2.16 -0.89 -19.89
C GLY A 139 2.02 0.30 -20.84
N GLU A 140 1.25 1.31 -20.44
CA GLU A 140 1.21 2.57 -21.18
C GLU A 140 2.58 3.25 -21.15
N ALA A 141 2.96 3.81 -22.30
CA ALA A 141 4.23 4.52 -22.43
C ALA A 141 4.24 5.79 -21.59
N ARG A 142 5.31 5.97 -20.82
CA ARG A 142 5.66 7.23 -20.17
C ARG A 142 5.68 8.35 -21.20
N LEU A 143 5.08 9.48 -20.82
CA LEU A 143 5.13 10.69 -21.62
C LEU A 143 6.46 11.42 -21.37
N ASP A 144 7.09 11.90 -22.43
CA ASP A 144 8.35 12.65 -22.38
C ASP A 144 8.28 13.89 -23.29
N PRO A 145 8.36 15.13 -22.74
CA PRO A 145 8.47 15.45 -21.31
C PRO A 145 7.21 15.03 -20.53
N GLN A 146 7.40 14.58 -19.29
CA GLN A 146 6.29 14.16 -18.43
C GLN A 146 5.44 15.38 -18.03
N PRO A 147 4.11 15.37 -18.28
CA PRO A 147 3.24 16.43 -17.81
C PRO A 147 3.24 16.52 -16.28
N GLN A 148 3.12 17.74 -15.76
CA GLN A 148 3.03 17.97 -14.33
C GLN A 148 1.81 17.25 -13.73
N GLY A 149 2.02 16.55 -12.62
CA GLY A 149 0.97 15.80 -11.90
C GLY A 149 0.48 14.54 -12.62
N LEU A 150 1.15 14.15 -13.72
CA LEU A 150 1.07 12.81 -14.26
C LEU A 150 2.20 11.97 -13.67
N GLU A 151 1.84 10.78 -13.20
CA GLU A 151 2.79 9.76 -12.77
C GLU A 151 2.26 8.41 -13.29
N GLU A 152 3.17 7.53 -13.72
CA GLU A 152 2.78 6.26 -14.30
C GLU A 152 2.13 5.35 -13.26
N PHE A 153 0.95 4.80 -13.60
CA PHE A 153 0.32 3.79 -12.77
C PHE A 153 1.11 2.46 -12.81
N PRO A 154 0.94 1.58 -11.82
CA PRO A 154 1.42 0.20 -11.87
C PRO A 154 0.99 -0.50 -13.15
N ALA A 155 1.92 -1.16 -13.83
CA ALA A 155 1.69 -1.95 -15.04
C ALA A 155 1.99 -3.43 -14.76
N ALA A 156 1.00 -4.15 -14.25
CA ALA A 156 1.12 -5.55 -13.88
C ALA A 156 1.08 -6.47 -15.11
N SER A 157 2.00 -7.42 -15.18
CA SER A 157 2.00 -8.47 -16.20
C SER A 157 2.35 -9.84 -15.62
N ASN A 158 1.95 -10.90 -16.31
CA ASN A 158 2.65 -12.17 -16.15
C ASN A 158 3.98 -12.05 -16.88
N MET A 159 5.04 -12.57 -16.27
CA MET A 159 6.38 -12.38 -16.81
C MET A 159 7.32 -13.52 -16.41
N VAL A 160 8.41 -13.64 -17.17
CA VAL A 160 9.60 -14.42 -16.79
C VAL A 160 10.82 -13.53 -17.02
N MET A 161 11.75 -13.52 -16.05
CA MET A 161 13.01 -12.79 -16.14
C MET A 161 14.20 -13.71 -15.90
N ASN A 162 15.26 -13.48 -16.67
CA ASN A 162 16.63 -13.78 -16.26
C ASN A 162 17.22 -12.48 -15.70
N LEU A 163 17.18 -12.34 -14.38
CA LEU A 163 17.30 -11.06 -13.70
C LEU A 163 18.64 -10.97 -12.96
N ILE A 164 19.42 -9.93 -13.24
CA ILE A 164 20.52 -9.51 -12.36
C ILE A 164 19.97 -8.51 -11.34
N ARG A 165 20.05 -8.85 -10.06
CA ARG A 165 19.49 -8.08 -8.95
C ARG A 165 20.57 -7.69 -7.94
N ALA A 166 20.44 -6.50 -7.35
CA ALA A 166 21.30 -6.08 -6.24
C ALA A 166 21.21 -7.06 -5.05
N ASN A 167 22.37 -7.43 -4.49
CA ASN A 167 22.45 -8.34 -3.34
C ASN A 167 22.02 -7.64 -2.02
N LYS A 168 21.89 -8.42 -0.94
CA LYS A 168 21.63 -7.95 0.42
C LYS A 168 22.73 -7.01 0.93
N LYS A 169 22.37 -6.23 1.95
CA LYS A 169 23.17 -5.21 2.65
C LYS A 169 24.59 -5.64 3.06
N GLU A 170 24.81 -6.93 3.26
CA GLU A 170 26.08 -7.50 3.75
C GLU A 170 27.13 -7.73 2.65
N HIS A 171 26.73 -7.60 1.37
CA HIS A 171 27.55 -7.92 0.19
C HIS A 171 27.53 -6.79 -0.84
N ASN A 172 27.69 -5.55 -0.36
CA ASN A 172 27.68 -4.35 -1.21
C ASN A 172 28.69 -4.48 -2.37
N GLY A 173 28.25 -4.22 -3.60
CA GLY A 173 29.07 -4.39 -4.81
C GLY A 173 28.96 -5.75 -5.52
N LEU A 174 28.15 -6.69 -5.00
CA LEU A 174 27.83 -7.96 -5.66
C LEU A 174 26.37 -8.01 -6.12
N VAL A 175 26.09 -8.85 -7.11
CA VAL A 175 24.76 -9.14 -7.64
C VAL A 175 24.44 -10.63 -7.57
N ASN A 176 23.15 -10.96 -7.57
CA ASN A 176 22.67 -12.31 -7.79
C ASN A 176 21.95 -12.39 -9.13
N VAL A 177 21.93 -13.59 -9.71
CA VAL A 177 21.19 -13.90 -10.92
C VAL A 177 20.01 -14.78 -10.55
N ASP A 178 18.82 -14.28 -10.85
CA ASP A 178 17.54 -14.85 -10.45
C ASP A 178 16.79 -15.39 -11.67
N ALA A 179 16.34 -16.64 -11.59
CA ALA A 179 15.24 -17.15 -12.41
C ALA A 179 13.94 -16.70 -11.75
N THR A 180 13.26 -15.73 -12.36
CA THR A 180 12.07 -15.09 -11.77
C THR A 180 10.86 -15.27 -12.67
N TYR A 181 9.69 -15.55 -12.11
CA TYR A 181 8.42 -15.41 -12.84
C TYR A 181 7.33 -14.83 -11.97
N ARG A 182 6.34 -14.22 -12.62
CA ARG A 182 5.06 -13.83 -12.02
C ARG A 182 3.92 -14.48 -12.77
N GLU A 183 3.00 -15.09 -12.02
CA GLU A 183 1.78 -15.70 -12.51
C GLU A 183 0.54 -15.17 -11.75
N GLY A 184 -0.64 -15.35 -12.35
CA GLY A 184 -1.90 -14.97 -11.72
C GLY A 184 -2.31 -13.52 -11.93
N ILE A 185 -1.64 -12.79 -12.82
CA ILE A 185 -2.08 -11.45 -13.23
C ILE A 185 -3.08 -11.60 -14.37
N TYR A 186 -4.27 -11.03 -14.22
CA TYR A 186 -5.34 -11.10 -15.22
C TYR A 186 -5.91 -9.72 -15.56
N GLN A 187 -5.39 -8.69 -14.89
CA GLN A 187 -5.73 -7.30 -15.10
C GLN A 187 -4.44 -6.48 -15.10
N PRO A 188 -4.34 -5.41 -15.92
CA PRO A 188 -3.11 -4.62 -16.04
C PRO A 188 -2.78 -3.77 -14.80
N TRP A 189 -3.75 -3.56 -13.90
CA TRP A 189 -3.53 -2.99 -12.56
C TRP A 189 -3.19 -4.04 -11.50
N GLY A 190 -3.27 -5.33 -11.85
CA GLY A 190 -2.95 -6.46 -10.98
C GLY A 190 -4.16 -7.25 -10.48
N THR A 191 -3.89 -8.44 -9.95
CA THR A 191 -4.90 -9.37 -9.43
C THR A 191 -4.54 -9.82 -8.02
N ALA A 192 -5.54 -9.87 -7.13
CA ALA A 192 -5.36 -10.37 -5.76
C ALA A 192 -4.89 -11.83 -5.74
N GLY A 193 -3.99 -12.14 -4.80
CA GLY A 193 -3.43 -13.47 -4.63
C GLY A 193 -2.48 -13.93 -5.75
N ASN A 194 -2.04 -13.01 -6.63
CA ASN A 194 -0.98 -13.31 -7.60
C ASN A 194 0.31 -13.75 -6.90
N ARG A 195 1.21 -14.36 -7.66
CA ARG A 195 2.43 -14.95 -7.13
C ARG A 195 3.64 -14.56 -7.94
N MET A 196 4.69 -14.14 -7.24
CA MET A 196 6.04 -13.97 -7.79
C MET A 196 6.97 -14.99 -7.17
N SER A 197 7.72 -15.70 -8.01
CA SER A 197 8.73 -16.67 -7.60
C SER A 197 10.12 -16.18 -7.99
N HIS A 198 11.09 -16.47 -7.12
CA HIS A 198 12.49 -16.09 -7.29
C HIS A 198 13.38 -17.29 -6.95
N ASP A 199 14.25 -17.66 -7.88
CA ASP A 199 15.28 -18.68 -7.64
C ASP A 199 16.66 -18.09 -7.97
N GLU A 200 17.43 -17.77 -6.92
CA GLU A 200 18.78 -17.22 -7.01
C GLU A 200 19.77 -18.33 -7.38
N PHE A 201 19.91 -18.63 -8.68
CA PHE A 201 20.70 -19.76 -9.14
C PHE A 201 22.19 -19.46 -9.25
N VAL A 202 22.60 -18.19 -9.38
CA VAL A 202 24.00 -17.74 -9.24
C VAL A 202 24.07 -16.60 -8.24
N LYS A 203 25.05 -16.63 -7.32
CA LYS A 203 25.16 -15.66 -6.22
C LYS A 203 26.53 -15.03 -6.16
N GLY A 204 26.59 -13.78 -5.69
CA GLY A 204 27.87 -13.11 -5.39
C GLY A 204 28.67 -12.75 -6.64
N VAL A 205 28.01 -12.41 -7.73
CA VAL A 205 28.63 -12.02 -8.99
C VAL A 205 29.18 -10.60 -8.87
N GLU A 206 30.44 -10.38 -9.24
CA GLU A 206 31.01 -9.04 -9.38
C GLU A 206 30.48 -8.36 -10.63
N PHE A 207 30.10 -7.07 -10.54
CA PHE A 207 29.66 -6.29 -11.69
C PHE A 207 30.43 -4.99 -11.88
N GLY A 208 30.25 -4.36 -13.03
CA GLY A 208 30.89 -3.11 -13.41
C GLY A 208 31.62 -3.18 -14.76
N PRO A 209 32.31 -2.09 -15.14
CA PRO A 209 33.00 -2.00 -16.42
C PRO A 209 33.97 -3.18 -16.64
N GLY A 210 33.89 -3.81 -17.81
CA GLY A 210 34.73 -4.94 -18.20
C GLY A 210 34.32 -6.30 -17.63
N LYS A 211 33.21 -6.38 -16.89
CA LYS A 211 32.58 -7.64 -16.49
C LYS A 211 31.41 -7.91 -17.43
N THR A 212 31.56 -8.91 -18.29
CA THR A 212 30.55 -9.29 -19.28
C THR A 212 30.12 -10.72 -19.03
N TYR A 213 28.82 -10.95 -19.08
CA TYR A 213 28.22 -12.27 -18.92
C TYR A 213 27.35 -12.57 -20.13
N HIS A 214 27.41 -13.80 -20.61
CA HIS A 214 26.49 -14.29 -21.61
C HIS A 214 25.23 -14.84 -20.92
N MET A 215 24.07 -14.31 -21.28
CA MET A 215 22.79 -14.64 -20.65
C MET A 215 21.78 -15.10 -21.69
N THR A 216 20.91 -16.05 -21.30
CA THR A 216 19.81 -16.51 -22.15
C THR A 216 18.46 -16.50 -21.43
N LEU A 217 17.39 -16.32 -22.20
CA LEU A 217 16.02 -16.60 -21.80
C LEU A 217 15.37 -17.41 -22.94
N THR A 218 14.95 -18.63 -22.62
CA THR A 218 14.36 -19.58 -23.57
C THR A 218 12.95 -19.94 -23.15
N ARG A 219 11.99 -19.87 -24.08
CA ARG A 219 10.64 -20.45 -23.99
C ARG A 219 10.61 -21.77 -24.76
N THR A 220 10.06 -22.80 -24.15
CA THR A 220 9.80 -24.11 -24.80
C THR A 220 8.29 -24.37 -24.85
N ASP A 221 7.90 -25.54 -25.38
CA ASP A 221 6.49 -25.96 -25.39
C ASP A 221 5.90 -26.09 -23.98
N SER A 222 6.70 -26.35 -22.94
CA SER A 222 6.22 -26.60 -21.59
C SER A 222 6.57 -25.51 -20.57
N GLY A 223 7.67 -24.77 -20.75
CA GLY A 223 8.10 -23.79 -19.75
C GLY A 223 9.25 -22.90 -20.22
N TYR A 224 10.10 -22.49 -19.27
CA TYR A 224 11.20 -21.56 -19.52
C TYR A 224 12.51 -22.00 -18.91
N TRP A 225 13.60 -21.59 -19.55
CA TRP A 225 14.97 -21.81 -19.10
C TRP A 225 15.76 -20.50 -19.17
N VAL A 226 16.63 -20.30 -18.21
CA VAL A 226 17.56 -19.16 -18.17
C VAL A 226 18.98 -19.64 -17.99
N SER A 227 19.96 -18.87 -18.45
CA SER A 227 21.38 -19.20 -18.23
C SER A 227 22.24 -17.99 -17.91
N TYR A 228 23.39 -18.27 -17.31
CA TYR A 228 24.47 -17.33 -17.01
C TYR A 228 25.81 -17.99 -17.33
N ASP A 229 26.70 -17.27 -18.02
CA ASP A 229 28.07 -17.68 -18.32
C ASP A 229 29.02 -16.47 -18.27
N ASP A 230 29.98 -16.45 -17.36
CA ASP A 230 31.03 -15.42 -17.25
C ASP A 230 32.41 -15.90 -17.69
N GLY A 231 32.46 -17.05 -18.35
CA GLY A 231 33.69 -17.77 -18.72
C GLY A 231 34.25 -18.66 -17.61
N VAL A 232 33.86 -18.47 -16.35
CA VAL A 232 34.29 -19.27 -15.19
C VAL A 232 33.14 -20.12 -14.66
N VAL A 233 32.01 -19.48 -14.36
CA VAL A 233 30.76 -20.10 -13.93
C VAL A 233 29.84 -20.18 -15.12
N LYS A 234 29.34 -21.38 -15.41
CA LYS A 234 28.33 -21.65 -16.44
C LYS A 234 27.18 -22.39 -15.81
N GLN A 235 25.99 -21.80 -15.84
CA GLN A 235 24.82 -22.41 -15.24
C GLN A 235 23.58 -22.16 -16.08
N THR A 236 22.78 -23.21 -16.23
CA THR A 236 21.46 -23.18 -16.86
C THR A 236 20.45 -23.64 -15.82
N GLN A 237 19.35 -22.91 -15.70
CA GLN A 237 18.34 -23.11 -14.68
C GLN A 237 16.95 -23.19 -15.33
N GLU A 238 16.18 -24.20 -14.95
CA GLU A 238 14.75 -24.26 -15.27
C GLU A 238 14.02 -23.23 -14.41
N VAL A 239 13.13 -22.44 -15.00
CA VAL A 239 12.25 -21.53 -14.26
C VAL A 239 11.06 -22.35 -13.71
N SER A 240 11.33 -23.11 -12.66
CA SER A 240 10.41 -24.11 -12.11
C SER A 240 9.04 -23.52 -11.75
N GLY A 241 7.98 -24.01 -12.39
CA GLY A 241 6.60 -23.58 -12.20
C GLY A 241 6.10 -22.53 -13.21
N ALA A 242 6.97 -21.93 -14.02
CA ALA A 242 6.56 -21.04 -15.10
C ALA A 242 6.13 -21.86 -16.34
N ASN A 243 4.82 -22.08 -16.49
CA ASN A 243 4.27 -22.77 -17.66
C ASN A 243 4.37 -21.92 -18.94
N ALA A 244 4.60 -22.55 -20.10
CA ALA A 244 4.79 -21.81 -21.36
C ALA A 244 3.61 -20.92 -21.79
N ASN A 245 2.37 -21.23 -21.38
CA ASN A 245 1.19 -20.40 -21.64
C ASN A 245 1.03 -19.21 -20.67
N LEU A 246 1.94 -19.04 -19.70
CA LEU A 246 1.97 -17.90 -18.76
C LEU A 246 1.94 -16.54 -19.49
N VAL A 247 2.56 -16.46 -20.67
CA VAL A 247 2.61 -15.24 -21.49
C VAL A 247 1.35 -15.01 -22.34
N GLN A 248 0.26 -15.75 -22.11
CA GLN A 248 -0.98 -15.72 -22.90
C GLN A 248 -2.21 -15.31 -22.09
N MET A 249 -2.01 -14.89 -20.84
CA MET A 249 -3.11 -14.72 -19.88
C MET A 249 -3.89 -13.43 -20.10
N GLN A 250 -3.20 -12.31 -20.39
CA GLN A 250 -3.82 -11.02 -20.69
C GLN A 250 -3.91 -10.74 -22.21
N ASP A 251 -2.82 -11.00 -22.95
CA ASP A 251 -2.81 -11.00 -24.42
C ASP A 251 -2.54 -12.41 -24.93
N GLY A 252 -3.57 -13.08 -25.45
CA GLY A 252 -3.43 -14.44 -25.98
C GLY A 252 -2.69 -14.52 -27.32
N LYS A 253 -2.42 -13.39 -27.99
CA LYS A 253 -1.88 -13.34 -29.35
C LYS A 253 -0.42 -12.96 -29.39
N HIS A 254 0.04 -12.14 -28.45
CA HIS A 254 1.41 -11.63 -28.46
C HIS A 254 2.14 -11.86 -27.14
N GLN A 255 3.45 -11.97 -27.25
CA GLN A 255 4.40 -11.97 -26.15
C GLN A 255 5.48 -10.93 -26.45
N TYR A 256 5.99 -10.27 -25.41
CA TYR A 256 6.92 -9.16 -25.54
C TYR A 256 8.26 -9.56 -24.93
N VAL A 257 9.26 -9.79 -25.77
CA VAL A 257 10.56 -10.38 -25.39
C VAL A 257 11.66 -9.33 -25.58
N GLY A 258 12.54 -9.17 -24.59
CA GLY A 258 13.63 -8.21 -24.72
C GLY A 258 14.47 -8.04 -23.47
N PHE A 259 15.03 -6.84 -23.36
CA PHE A 259 16.00 -6.44 -22.34
C PHE A 259 15.45 -5.28 -21.51
N PHE A 260 15.62 -5.31 -20.19
CA PHE A 260 15.07 -4.28 -19.31
C PHE A 260 16.07 -3.77 -18.28
N ALA A 261 15.82 -2.56 -17.79
CA ALA A 261 16.41 -2.01 -16.58
C ALA A 261 15.32 -1.36 -15.73
N SER A 262 15.42 -1.45 -14.41
CA SER A 262 14.47 -0.90 -13.45
C SER A 262 15.17 -0.26 -12.25
N ARG A 263 14.59 0.86 -11.80
CA ARG A 263 14.99 1.70 -10.67
C ARG A 263 16.32 2.41 -10.84
N ASN A 264 17.43 1.84 -10.37
CA ASN A 264 18.74 2.48 -10.48
C ASN A 264 19.71 1.52 -11.15
N ALA A 265 19.44 1.27 -12.43
CA ALA A 265 20.10 0.23 -13.20
C ALA A 265 20.52 0.75 -14.57
N LYS A 266 21.75 0.43 -14.96
CA LYS A 266 22.31 0.67 -16.28
C LYS A 266 23.00 -0.59 -16.76
N MET A 267 22.68 -1.01 -17.97
CA MET A 267 23.37 -2.12 -18.61
C MET A 267 23.69 -1.82 -20.07
N THR A 268 24.80 -2.39 -20.53
CA THR A 268 25.22 -2.42 -21.92
C THR A 268 25.06 -3.84 -22.45
N VAL A 269 24.47 -3.97 -23.62
CA VAL A 269 24.14 -5.25 -24.26
C VAL A 269 24.76 -5.29 -25.65
N SER A 270 25.36 -6.44 -26.02
CA SER A 270 25.89 -6.73 -27.35
C SER A 270 25.62 -8.16 -27.76
N ASP A 271 25.92 -8.49 -29.02
CA ASP A 271 25.86 -9.87 -29.54
C ASP A 271 24.49 -10.52 -29.32
N VAL A 272 23.44 -9.75 -29.62
CA VAL A 272 22.05 -10.22 -29.47
C VAL A 272 21.72 -11.25 -30.54
N GLU A 273 21.25 -12.42 -30.12
CA GLU A 273 20.68 -13.42 -31.01
C GLU A 273 19.26 -13.76 -30.56
N LEU A 274 18.33 -13.79 -31.51
CA LEU A 274 16.96 -14.24 -31.30
C LEU A 274 16.67 -15.38 -32.28
N THR A 275 16.50 -16.59 -31.73
CA THR A 275 16.08 -17.75 -32.51
C THR A 275 14.63 -18.08 -32.22
N LEU A 276 13.87 -18.41 -33.27
CA LEU A 276 12.45 -18.71 -33.18
C LEU A 276 12.17 -20.14 -33.66
N SER A 277 11.20 -20.79 -33.03
CA SER A 277 10.68 -22.07 -33.50
C SER A 277 9.17 -22.12 -33.31
N LYS A 278 8.47 -23.02 -34.01
CA LYS A 278 7.04 -23.19 -33.82
C LYS A 278 6.76 -23.69 -32.40
N ALA A 279 5.82 -23.06 -31.70
CA ALA A 279 5.35 -23.55 -30.41
C ALA A 279 4.21 -24.56 -30.58
N ASN A 280 4.28 -25.65 -29.85
CA ASN A 280 3.16 -26.53 -29.52
C ASN A 280 2.92 -26.42 -28.01
N THR A 281 2.53 -25.21 -27.58
CA THR A 281 2.39 -24.86 -26.16
C THR A 281 1.48 -25.84 -25.44
N VAL A 282 2.00 -26.43 -24.36
CA VAL A 282 1.23 -27.23 -23.43
C VAL A 282 0.29 -26.30 -22.67
N GLU A 283 -1.01 -26.56 -22.79
CA GLU A 283 -2.03 -25.83 -22.03
C GLU A 283 -1.99 -26.26 -20.57
N ALA A 284 -1.31 -25.48 -19.75
CA ALA A 284 -1.35 -25.61 -18.31
C ALA A 284 -2.58 -24.88 -17.73
N PRO A 285 -3.17 -25.37 -16.62
CA PRO A 285 -4.25 -24.66 -15.95
C PRO A 285 -3.84 -23.24 -15.57
N ARG A 286 -4.80 -22.31 -15.65
CA ARG A 286 -4.62 -20.96 -15.12
C ARG A 286 -4.30 -21.02 -13.64
N TYR A 287 -3.39 -20.16 -13.20
CA TYR A 287 -3.11 -20.00 -11.79
C TYR A 287 -4.35 -19.48 -11.05
N HIS A 288 -4.76 -20.19 -10.01
CA HIS A 288 -5.76 -19.70 -9.08
C HIS A 288 -5.08 -19.52 -7.73
N ALA A 289 -5.22 -18.32 -7.17
CA ALA A 289 -4.71 -18.03 -5.84
C ALA A 289 -5.22 -19.07 -4.85
N LYS A 290 -4.30 -19.60 -4.03
CA LYS A 290 -4.69 -20.55 -2.99
C LYS A 290 -5.51 -19.79 -1.95
N LEU A 291 -6.72 -20.27 -1.70
CA LEU A 291 -7.55 -19.77 -0.60
C LEU A 291 -6.86 -20.04 0.74
N ASP A 292 -7.00 -19.11 1.68
CA ASP A 292 -6.52 -19.29 3.06
C ASP A 292 -7.26 -20.48 3.71
N ASN A 293 -6.53 -21.23 4.54
CA ASN A 293 -7.15 -22.31 5.32
C ASN A 293 -8.21 -21.74 6.28
N PRO A 294 -9.21 -22.54 6.69
CA PRO A 294 -10.10 -22.13 7.75
C PRO A 294 -9.32 -21.75 9.01
N VAL A 295 -9.71 -20.62 9.60
CA VAL A 295 -9.19 -20.07 10.85
C VAL A 295 -10.34 -20.01 11.84
N LEU A 296 -10.08 -20.47 13.07
CA LEU A 296 -11.00 -20.38 14.20
C LEU A 296 -10.29 -19.61 15.33
N GLN A 297 -10.88 -18.51 15.78
CA GLN A 297 -10.36 -17.68 16.87
C GLN A 297 -11.25 -17.82 18.11
N GLN A 298 -10.64 -18.11 19.26
CA GLN A 298 -11.29 -18.01 20.55
C GLN A 298 -11.46 -16.53 20.91
N ALA A 299 -12.70 -16.10 21.15
CA ALA A 299 -13.05 -14.74 21.56
C ALA A 299 -13.65 -14.68 22.98
N SER A 300 -13.49 -15.76 23.76
CA SER A 300 -13.95 -15.86 25.14
C SER A 300 -12.78 -15.87 26.11
N ALA A 301 -12.94 -15.25 27.28
CA ALA A 301 -11.91 -15.18 28.32
C ALA A 301 -11.84 -16.47 29.16
N ASP A 302 -10.64 -16.87 29.57
CA ASP A 302 -10.41 -18.05 30.42
C ASP A 302 -10.71 -17.80 31.91
N HIS A 303 -11.02 -16.55 32.29
CA HIS A 303 -11.42 -16.18 33.63
C HIS A 303 -12.73 -15.40 33.59
N SER A 304 -13.58 -15.60 34.61
CA SER A 304 -14.80 -14.81 34.76
C SER A 304 -15.09 -14.55 36.23
N PRO A 305 -15.27 -13.29 36.63
CA PRO A 305 -15.71 -12.97 37.98
C PRO A 305 -17.23 -12.97 38.18
N ILE A 306 -17.99 -13.25 37.12
CA ILE A 306 -19.46 -13.36 37.16
C ILE A 306 -19.92 -14.73 36.67
N GLU A 307 -21.14 -15.11 37.07
CA GLU A 307 -21.71 -16.41 36.67
C GLU A 307 -22.25 -16.38 35.25
N ASN A 308 -22.80 -15.25 34.80
CA ASN A 308 -23.27 -15.08 33.43
C ASN A 308 -22.07 -14.99 32.50
N TYR A 309 -21.97 -15.93 31.57
CA TYR A 309 -20.82 -16.05 30.68
C TYR A 309 -21.29 -16.15 29.24
N THR A 310 -20.49 -15.69 28.28
CA THR A 310 -20.79 -15.83 26.86
C THR A 310 -19.63 -16.54 26.19
N VAL A 311 -19.90 -17.71 25.60
CA VAL A 311 -18.94 -18.39 24.73
C VAL A 311 -18.96 -17.66 23.38
N GLN A 312 -17.83 -17.06 23.03
CA GLN A 312 -17.60 -16.32 21.80
C GLN A 312 -16.46 -16.90 20.96
N ALA A 313 -16.65 -16.88 19.64
CA ALA A 313 -15.65 -17.30 18.67
C ALA A 313 -15.87 -16.63 17.31
N ARG A 314 -14.84 -16.63 16.46
CA ARG A 314 -14.92 -16.13 15.07
C ARG A 314 -14.24 -17.08 14.13
N ALA A 315 -14.70 -17.10 12.87
CA ALA A 315 -14.05 -17.85 11.81
C ALA A 315 -14.03 -17.06 10.50
N ASN A 316 -13.04 -17.35 9.64
CA ASN A 316 -12.86 -16.64 8.37
C ASN A 316 -13.75 -17.14 7.22
N TYR A 317 -14.53 -18.19 7.44
CA TYR A 317 -15.52 -18.72 6.51
C TYR A 317 -16.87 -18.86 7.19
N SER A 318 -17.93 -18.96 6.38
CA SER A 318 -19.25 -19.30 6.89
C SER A 318 -19.27 -20.76 7.32
N GLY A 319 -20.05 -21.08 8.34
CA GLY A 319 -20.14 -22.44 8.86
C GLY A 319 -21.08 -22.56 10.04
N THR A 320 -20.88 -23.60 10.83
CA THR A 320 -21.68 -23.85 12.02
C THR A 320 -20.83 -24.05 13.26
N PHE A 321 -21.23 -23.43 14.37
CA PHE A 321 -20.63 -23.63 15.69
C PHE A 321 -21.45 -24.61 16.53
N SER A 322 -20.76 -25.52 17.21
CA SER A 322 -21.32 -26.34 18.28
C SER A 322 -20.49 -26.14 19.56
N VAL A 323 -21.16 -26.11 20.70
CA VAL A 323 -20.54 -25.86 22.01
C VAL A 323 -21.02 -26.89 23.01
N ALA A 324 -20.09 -27.50 23.74
CA ALA A 324 -20.38 -28.29 24.93
C ALA A 324 -19.76 -27.66 26.18
N GLN A 325 -20.45 -27.79 27.31
CA GLN A 325 -20.01 -27.38 28.63
C GLN A 325 -19.93 -28.62 29.52
N ASN A 326 -18.74 -28.92 30.05
CA ASN A 326 -18.48 -30.13 30.86
C ASN A 326 -19.00 -31.42 30.19
N GLY A 327 -18.83 -31.55 28.88
CA GLY A 327 -19.30 -32.68 28.08
C GLY A 327 -20.80 -32.71 27.74
N GLN A 328 -21.57 -31.70 28.16
CA GLN A 328 -22.99 -31.55 27.80
C GLN A 328 -23.17 -30.51 26.70
N TRP A 329 -23.89 -30.84 25.63
CA TRP A 329 -24.16 -29.91 24.53
C TRP A 329 -25.03 -28.73 24.98
N LEU A 330 -24.55 -27.52 24.73
CA LEU A 330 -25.29 -26.27 24.91
C LEU A 330 -25.91 -25.77 23.60
N ALA A 331 -25.12 -25.85 22.52
CA ALA A 331 -25.49 -25.42 21.19
C ALA A 331 -25.02 -26.47 20.19
N ASP A 332 -25.85 -26.79 19.20
CA ASP A 332 -25.48 -27.66 18.10
C ASP A 332 -25.75 -26.97 16.76
N LYS A 333 -24.70 -26.89 15.93
CA LYS A 333 -24.73 -26.43 14.54
C LYS A 333 -25.41 -25.07 14.33
N GLN A 334 -25.12 -24.10 15.17
CA GLN A 334 -25.58 -22.73 14.97
C GLN A 334 -24.83 -22.09 13.79
N ALA A 335 -25.58 -21.70 12.75
CA ALA A 335 -25.00 -21.09 11.56
C ALA A 335 -24.49 -19.67 11.85
N VAL A 336 -23.30 -19.35 11.36
CA VAL A 336 -22.66 -18.04 11.48
C VAL A 336 -21.98 -17.70 10.15
N SER A 337 -22.16 -16.47 9.68
CA SER A 337 -21.50 -15.99 8.46
C SER A 337 -20.01 -15.72 8.71
N ALA A 338 -19.22 -15.81 7.65
CA ALA A 338 -17.79 -15.52 7.71
C ALA A 338 -17.50 -14.18 8.40
N GLY A 339 -16.60 -14.18 9.39
CA GLY A 339 -16.14 -12.98 10.09
C GLY A 339 -17.02 -12.52 11.24
N GLU A 340 -18.30 -12.92 11.29
CA GLU A 340 -19.22 -12.55 12.36
C GLU A 340 -18.85 -13.21 13.69
N MET A 341 -19.20 -12.54 14.78
CA MET A 341 -18.98 -13.05 16.14
C MET A 341 -20.06 -14.07 16.47
N PHE A 342 -19.67 -15.33 16.65
CA PHE A 342 -20.49 -16.31 17.34
C PHE A 342 -20.59 -15.91 18.82
N GLY A 343 -21.78 -15.97 19.41
CA GLY A 343 -22.00 -15.72 20.82
C GLY A 343 -23.10 -16.62 21.38
N PHE A 344 -22.80 -17.37 22.45
CA PHE A 344 -23.76 -18.20 23.15
C PHE A 344 -23.76 -17.91 24.65
N PRO A 345 -24.86 -17.35 25.21
CA PRO A 345 -24.96 -17.08 26.64
C PRO A 345 -25.13 -18.38 27.44
N THR A 346 -24.43 -18.49 28.57
CA THR A 346 -24.48 -19.63 29.50
C THR A 346 -24.21 -19.17 30.94
N THR A 347 -24.17 -20.12 31.88
CA THR A 347 -23.91 -19.88 33.30
C THR A 347 -22.81 -20.78 33.84
N LEU A 348 -21.88 -20.20 34.59
CA LEU A 348 -20.79 -20.90 35.29
C LEU A 348 -21.26 -21.37 36.66
N THR A 349 -21.57 -22.66 36.78
CA THR A 349 -22.10 -23.28 38.01
C THR A 349 -21.00 -23.91 38.90
N GLN A 350 -19.78 -24.03 38.39
CA GLN A 350 -18.64 -24.66 39.06
C GLN A 350 -17.44 -23.70 39.09
N ALA A 351 -16.51 -23.92 40.03
CA ALA A 351 -15.29 -23.12 40.14
C ALA A 351 -14.46 -23.15 38.85
N ASN A 352 -14.42 -24.29 38.18
CA ASN A 352 -13.82 -24.47 36.87
C ASN A 352 -14.87 -25.07 35.94
N THR A 353 -15.05 -24.48 34.77
CA THR A 353 -16.01 -24.94 33.76
C THR A 353 -15.27 -25.18 32.45
N GLN A 354 -15.32 -26.39 31.93
CA GLN A 354 -14.70 -26.72 30.64
C GLN A 354 -15.67 -26.45 29.49
N PHE A 355 -15.17 -25.85 28.42
CA PHE A 355 -15.88 -25.68 27.16
C PHE A 355 -15.14 -26.34 26.01
N ASP A 356 -15.91 -27.00 25.15
CA ASP A 356 -15.45 -27.56 23.88
C ASP A 356 -16.19 -26.81 22.76
N VAL A 357 -15.43 -26.12 21.91
CA VAL A 357 -15.98 -25.32 20.80
C VAL A 357 -15.53 -25.94 19.49
N THR A 358 -16.48 -26.25 18.63
CA THR A 358 -16.24 -26.80 17.29
C THR A 358 -16.84 -25.88 16.24
N PHE A 359 -16.02 -25.48 15.26
CA PHE A 359 -16.47 -24.82 14.05
C PHE A 359 -16.36 -25.80 12.87
N THR A 360 -17.45 -25.98 12.12
CA THR A 360 -17.45 -26.73 10.87
C THR A 360 -17.69 -25.78 9.70
N PRO A 361 -16.67 -25.51 8.86
CA PRO A 361 -16.84 -24.69 7.66
C PRO A 361 -17.83 -25.36 6.70
N ILE A 362 -18.65 -24.56 6.01
CA ILE A 362 -19.47 -25.02 4.86
C ILE A 362 -18.87 -24.64 3.51
N GLU A 363 -17.78 -23.86 3.53
CA GLU A 363 -17.06 -23.34 2.38
C GLU A 363 -15.55 -23.24 2.69
N GLY A 364 -14.76 -22.85 1.69
CA GLY A 364 -13.31 -22.75 1.79
C GLY A 364 -12.57 -24.03 1.37
N PRO A 365 -11.23 -24.03 1.45
CA PRO A 365 -10.39 -25.11 0.92
C PRO A 365 -10.43 -26.40 1.76
N SER A 366 -11.02 -26.36 2.96
CA SER A 366 -11.21 -27.52 3.84
C SER A 366 -12.53 -27.39 4.59
N LEU A 367 -13.31 -28.47 4.62
CA LEU A 367 -14.54 -28.59 5.40
C LEU A 367 -14.32 -29.40 6.69
N GLN A 368 -13.06 -29.69 7.03
CA GLN A 368 -12.73 -30.40 8.26
C GLN A 368 -13.08 -29.53 9.48
N PRO A 369 -13.77 -30.07 10.50
CA PRO A 369 -14.04 -29.32 11.71
C PRO A 369 -12.76 -28.86 12.41
N LEU A 370 -12.77 -27.61 12.88
CA LEU A 370 -11.75 -27.05 13.76
C LEU A 370 -12.33 -27.05 15.17
N SER A 371 -11.53 -27.37 16.18
CA SER A 371 -12.00 -27.35 17.56
C SER A 371 -10.91 -26.93 18.51
N TYR A 372 -11.32 -26.30 19.61
CA TYR A 372 -10.46 -26.05 20.75
C TYR A 372 -11.25 -26.32 22.03
N GLN A 373 -10.51 -26.66 23.09
CA GLN A 373 -11.02 -26.83 24.43
C GLN A 373 -10.34 -25.81 25.32
N TYR A 374 -11.09 -25.20 26.21
CA TYR A 374 -10.57 -24.27 27.21
C TYR A 374 -11.35 -24.40 28.52
N GLN A 375 -10.76 -23.90 29.59
CA GLN A 375 -11.35 -23.94 30.92
C GLN A 375 -11.54 -22.50 31.41
N VAL A 376 -12.73 -22.22 31.94
CA VAL A 376 -13.05 -20.95 32.57
C VAL A 376 -12.99 -21.11 34.08
N GLU A 377 -12.09 -20.35 34.72
CA GLU A 377 -12.01 -20.24 36.18
C GLU A 377 -12.94 -19.12 36.67
N LYS A 378 -13.78 -19.42 37.67
CA LYS A 378 -14.55 -18.41 38.41
C LYS A 378 -13.66 -17.72 39.43
N VAL A 379 -13.43 -16.43 39.24
CA VAL A 379 -12.57 -15.64 40.14
C VAL A 379 -13.42 -14.72 41.01
N ALA A 380 -13.30 -14.82 42.34
CA ALA A 380 -14.06 -13.93 43.21
C ALA A 380 -13.53 -12.49 43.10
N LEU A 381 -14.37 -11.56 42.65
CA LEU A 381 -14.04 -10.14 42.54
C LEU A 381 -15.20 -9.27 43.02
N ALA A 382 -14.89 -8.31 43.90
CA ALA A 382 -15.85 -7.29 44.30
C ALA A 382 -16.02 -6.27 43.15
N ASN A 383 -17.27 -5.92 42.84
CA ASN A 383 -17.64 -4.98 41.77
C ASN A 383 -17.03 -5.35 40.40
N PRO A 384 -17.29 -6.56 39.87
CA PRO A 384 -16.61 -7.07 38.68
C PRO A 384 -16.86 -6.27 37.39
N MET A 385 -17.85 -5.37 37.39
CA MET A 385 -18.18 -4.51 36.25
C MET A 385 -17.42 -3.17 36.24
N GLU A 386 -16.73 -2.80 37.32
CA GLU A 386 -15.85 -1.62 37.36
C GLU A 386 -14.53 -1.99 38.07
N ILE A 387 -13.46 -2.15 37.29
CA ILE A 387 -12.12 -2.49 37.79
C ILE A 387 -11.25 -1.23 37.78
N ARG A 388 -10.74 -0.85 38.95
CA ARG A 388 -9.80 0.26 39.09
C ARG A 388 -8.37 -0.23 39.05
N VAL A 389 -7.56 0.42 38.23
CA VAL A 389 -6.21 0.02 37.90
C VAL A 389 -5.25 1.17 38.17
N ASN A 390 -4.05 0.85 38.66
CA ASN A 390 -2.90 1.76 38.63
C ASN A 390 -1.66 1.00 38.14
N PRO A 391 -0.58 1.70 37.74
CA PRO A 391 0.56 1.05 37.06
C PRO A 391 1.16 -0.14 37.82
N ASN A 392 1.15 -0.10 39.15
CA ASN A 392 1.80 -1.10 40.00
C ASN A 392 0.82 -2.06 40.70
N GLY A 393 -0.49 -1.97 40.45
CA GLY A 393 -1.50 -2.73 41.20
C GLY A 393 -1.44 -2.51 42.71
N SER A 394 -1.13 -1.29 43.13
CA SER A 394 -0.89 -0.94 44.54
C SER A 394 -2.14 -0.33 45.19
N ASN A 395 -2.18 -0.27 46.54
CA ASN A 395 -3.26 0.35 47.31
C ASN A 395 -4.66 -0.22 47.01
N GLY A 396 -4.74 -1.54 46.79
CA GLY A 396 -6.00 -2.22 46.50
C GLY A 396 -6.51 -1.99 45.08
N ARG A 397 -5.62 -1.72 44.12
CA ARG A 397 -5.88 -1.68 42.67
C ARG A 397 -5.32 -2.90 41.99
N MET A 398 -5.85 -3.23 40.81
CA MET A 398 -5.27 -4.26 39.95
C MET A 398 -4.18 -3.67 39.05
N THR A 399 -3.32 -4.54 38.54
CA THR A 399 -2.54 -4.24 37.34
C THR A 399 -3.46 -4.24 36.12
N LEU A 400 -3.03 -3.59 35.03
CA LEU A 400 -3.83 -3.52 33.82
C LEU A 400 -4.06 -4.89 33.18
N ASP A 401 -3.01 -5.72 33.07
CA ASP A 401 -3.12 -7.05 32.48
C ASP A 401 -4.14 -7.93 33.22
N ALA A 402 -4.08 -7.94 34.56
CA ALA A 402 -5.04 -8.68 35.39
C ALA A 402 -6.48 -8.16 35.20
N ALA A 403 -6.65 -6.84 35.05
CA ALA A 403 -7.97 -6.27 34.79
C ALA A 403 -8.52 -6.66 33.42
N VAL A 404 -7.67 -6.72 32.39
CA VAL A 404 -8.05 -7.16 31.04
C VAL A 404 -8.51 -8.62 31.04
N GLU A 405 -7.80 -9.49 31.76
CA GLU A 405 -8.15 -10.91 31.89
C GLU A 405 -9.50 -11.13 32.60
N LEU A 406 -9.85 -10.25 33.53
CA LEU A 406 -11.02 -10.42 34.40
C LEU A 406 -12.27 -9.65 33.95
N LEU A 407 -12.13 -8.61 33.10
CA LEU A 407 -13.26 -7.74 32.80
C LEU A 407 -14.36 -8.47 31.99
N PRO A 408 -15.58 -8.59 32.51
CA PRO A 408 -16.69 -9.16 31.75
C PRO A 408 -17.16 -8.24 30.61
N PRO A 409 -17.85 -8.76 29.57
CA PRO A 409 -18.56 -7.91 28.59
C PRO A 409 -19.46 -6.88 29.28
N GLY A 410 -19.46 -5.64 28.79
CA GLY A 410 -20.14 -4.50 29.42
C GLY A 410 -19.40 -3.86 30.61
N GLY A 411 -18.29 -4.46 31.06
CA GLY A 411 -17.48 -3.93 32.16
C GLY A 411 -16.65 -2.71 31.76
N THR A 412 -16.18 -1.97 32.76
CA THR A 412 -15.28 -0.82 32.61
C THR A 412 -13.98 -1.02 33.40
N ILE A 413 -12.84 -0.81 32.74
CA ILE A 413 -11.55 -0.56 33.39
C ILE A 413 -11.36 0.94 33.51
N VAL A 414 -11.05 1.40 34.73
CA VAL A 414 -10.73 2.80 35.04
C VAL A 414 -9.26 2.90 35.43
N LEU A 415 -8.47 3.53 34.56
CA LEU A 415 -7.04 3.78 34.76
C LEU A 415 -6.84 5.01 35.64
N GLU A 416 -6.15 4.85 36.78
CA GLU A 416 -5.60 5.98 37.52
C GLU A 416 -4.41 6.59 36.76
N ASP A 417 -4.12 7.86 36.99
CA ASP A 417 -2.99 8.58 36.40
C ASP A 417 -1.67 7.80 36.59
N GLY A 418 -0.84 7.79 35.56
CA GLY A 418 0.48 7.16 35.59
C GLY A 418 0.96 6.66 34.23
N ASP A 419 2.22 6.23 34.23
CA ASP A 419 2.85 5.57 33.09
C ASP A 419 2.59 4.06 33.16
N TYR A 420 2.00 3.52 32.11
CA TYR A 420 1.72 2.10 31.94
C TYR A 420 2.70 1.49 30.93
N PRO A 421 3.11 0.21 31.13
CA PRO A 421 3.81 -0.53 30.09
C PRO A 421 2.92 -0.75 28.86
N GLY A 422 3.47 -1.32 27.79
CA GLY A 422 2.67 -1.71 26.63
C GLY A 422 1.54 -2.68 26.99
N LEU A 423 0.48 -2.69 26.18
CA LEU A 423 -0.74 -3.46 26.41
C LEU A 423 -1.07 -4.30 25.20
N THR A 424 -1.47 -5.56 25.43
CA THR A 424 -2.16 -6.37 24.43
C THR A 424 -3.58 -6.63 24.91
N LEU A 425 -4.58 -6.23 24.11
CA LEU A 425 -5.96 -6.69 24.25
C LEU A 425 -6.19 -7.86 23.30
N PRO A 426 -6.08 -9.13 23.75
CA PRO A 426 -6.19 -10.29 22.87
C PRO A 426 -7.63 -10.47 22.38
N VAL A 427 -7.81 -11.28 21.33
CA VAL A 427 -9.15 -11.61 20.80
C VAL A 427 -10.10 -12.15 21.89
N SER A 428 -9.58 -12.94 22.84
CA SER A 428 -10.31 -13.49 23.99
C SER A 428 -10.86 -12.43 24.96
N ALA A 429 -10.32 -11.20 24.92
CA ALA A 429 -10.77 -10.09 25.74
C ALA A 429 -11.92 -9.29 25.11
N SER A 430 -12.51 -9.73 24.00
CA SER A 430 -13.59 -9.03 23.30
C SER A 430 -14.84 -8.81 24.17
N GLY A 431 -15.54 -7.69 23.93
CA GLY A 431 -16.92 -7.49 24.38
C GLY A 431 -17.91 -8.25 23.48
N THR A 432 -19.20 -7.89 23.57
CA THR A 432 -20.24 -8.32 22.61
C THR A 432 -20.84 -7.09 21.92
N PRO A 433 -21.57 -7.24 20.79
CA PRO A 433 -22.28 -6.13 20.16
C PRO A 433 -23.22 -5.37 21.13
N GLU A 434 -23.87 -6.09 22.04
CA GLU A 434 -24.82 -5.52 23.01
C GLU A 434 -24.15 -5.05 24.31
N ALA A 435 -22.91 -5.47 24.57
CA ALA A 435 -22.18 -5.22 25.82
C ALA A 435 -20.70 -4.96 25.53
N MET A 436 -20.41 -3.82 24.90
CA MET A 436 -19.04 -3.36 24.68
C MET A 436 -18.31 -3.17 26.01
N LYS A 437 -17.04 -3.56 26.05
CA LYS A 437 -16.16 -3.28 27.19
C LYS A 437 -15.64 -1.85 27.11
N THR A 438 -15.27 -1.25 28.24
CA THR A 438 -14.76 0.12 28.27
C THR A 438 -13.39 0.19 28.93
N LEU A 439 -12.45 0.90 28.31
CA LEU A 439 -11.18 1.33 28.88
C LEU A 439 -11.17 2.86 28.92
N LYS A 440 -11.17 3.44 30.11
CA LYS A 440 -11.17 4.89 30.30
C LYS A 440 -10.23 5.29 31.44
N THR A 441 -9.96 6.58 31.53
CA THR A 441 -9.13 7.16 32.58
C THR A 441 -9.97 7.78 33.70
N ALA A 442 -9.40 7.86 34.89
CA ALA A 442 -9.95 8.62 36.01
C ALA A 442 -9.55 10.11 35.98
N GLY A 443 -8.41 10.41 35.34
CA GLY A 443 -7.85 11.75 35.15
C GLY A 443 -7.19 11.88 33.78
N ASP A 444 -6.37 12.91 33.59
CA ASP A 444 -5.87 13.31 32.28
C ASP A 444 -4.39 12.92 32.04
N LYS A 445 -3.79 12.11 32.93
CA LYS A 445 -2.35 11.78 32.90
C LYS A 445 -2.08 10.28 32.80
N VAL A 446 -2.81 9.59 31.92
CA VAL A 446 -2.57 8.18 31.62
C VAL A 446 -1.81 8.06 30.32
N ARG A 447 -0.63 7.44 30.40
CA ARG A 447 0.27 7.29 29.25
C ARG A 447 0.82 5.88 29.15
N PHE A 448 0.78 5.31 27.95
CA PHE A 448 1.45 4.05 27.62
C PHE A 448 2.83 4.35 27.05
N THR A 449 3.87 3.72 27.62
CA THR A 449 5.27 3.87 27.17
C THR A 449 5.76 2.68 26.35
N GLY A 450 4.85 1.79 25.95
CA GLY A 450 5.10 0.64 25.10
C GLY A 450 3.93 0.42 24.14
N ASP A 451 4.11 -0.46 23.16
CA ASP A 451 3.10 -0.67 22.12
C ASP A 451 1.75 -1.09 22.71
N TYR A 452 0.68 -0.49 22.19
CA TYR A 452 -0.70 -0.90 22.42
C TYR A 452 -1.15 -1.73 21.21
N LEU A 453 -1.27 -3.05 21.40
CA LEU A 453 -1.84 -3.98 20.44
C LEU A 453 -3.31 -4.31 20.78
N HIS A 454 -4.25 -3.90 19.93
CA HIS A 454 -5.68 -4.07 20.10
C HIS A 454 -6.24 -5.14 19.14
N GLU A 455 -6.24 -6.40 19.55
CA GLU A 455 -6.82 -7.52 18.78
C GLU A 455 -8.29 -7.79 19.10
N ALA A 456 -8.73 -7.36 20.29
CA ALA A 456 -10.10 -7.51 20.77
C ALA A 456 -11.11 -6.70 19.95
N SER A 457 -12.37 -7.14 19.96
CA SER A 457 -13.50 -6.45 19.33
C SER A 457 -14.50 -5.93 20.36
N TYR A 458 -15.33 -4.97 19.97
CA TYR A 458 -16.39 -4.39 20.83
C TYR A 458 -15.87 -3.70 22.10
N TRP A 459 -14.88 -2.81 21.93
CA TRP A 459 -14.35 -1.96 23.00
C TRP A 459 -14.61 -0.47 22.75
N ASN A 460 -14.93 0.25 23.82
CA ASN A 460 -14.87 1.71 23.90
C ASN A 460 -13.57 2.09 24.62
N VAL A 461 -12.68 2.80 23.95
CA VAL A 461 -11.38 3.22 24.47
C VAL A 461 -11.30 4.74 24.42
N SER A 462 -10.94 5.39 25.52
CA SER A 462 -10.90 6.85 25.55
C SER A 462 -9.84 7.47 26.45
N ASN A 463 -9.36 8.65 26.05
CA ASN A 463 -8.47 9.53 26.82
C ASN A 463 -7.09 8.89 27.12
N ILE A 464 -6.49 8.24 26.13
CA ILE A 464 -5.21 7.54 26.30
C ILE A 464 -4.12 8.21 25.47
N GLU A 465 -3.00 8.52 26.12
CA GLU A 465 -1.74 8.88 25.46
C GLU A 465 -0.88 7.63 25.24
N VAL A 466 -0.27 7.50 24.06
CA VAL A 466 0.77 6.51 23.75
C VAL A 466 1.99 7.27 23.22
N ALA A 467 3.08 7.23 23.99
CA ALA A 467 4.26 8.06 23.76
C ALA A 467 5.50 7.20 23.52
N GLY A 468 6.21 7.45 22.42
CA GLY A 468 7.41 6.67 22.07
C GLY A 468 7.09 5.25 21.57
N ALA A 469 5.82 4.96 21.30
CA ALA A 469 5.31 3.64 20.97
C ALA A 469 4.08 3.74 20.05
N ARG A 470 3.57 2.60 19.58
CA ARG A 470 2.54 2.52 18.53
C ARG A 470 1.20 2.04 19.07
N VAL A 471 0.10 2.46 18.44
CA VAL A 471 -1.21 1.80 18.56
C VAL A 471 -1.46 0.99 17.29
N ILE A 472 -1.70 -0.32 17.45
CA ILE A 472 -1.99 -1.24 16.35
C ILE A 472 -3.34 -1.91 16.62
N VAL A 473 -4.30 -1.75 15.72
CA VAL A 473 -5.65 -2.32 15.82
C VAL A 473 -5.83 -3.43 14.79
N HIS A 474 -6.10 -4.64 15.27
CA HIS A 474 -6.49 -5.82 14.48
C HIS A 474 -7.96 -6.22 14.72
N GLY A 475 -8.53 -5.76 15.83
CA GLY A 475 -9.92 -5.98 16.18
C GLY A 475 -10.92 -5.22 15.31
N SER A 476 -12.20 -5.52 15.48
CA SER A 476 -13.31 -4.90 14.73
C SER A 476 -14.36 -4.31 15.68
N HIS A 477 -15.18 -3.39 15.18
CA HIS A 477 -16.28 -2.78 15.94
C HIS A 477 -15.83 -2.08 17.24
N ASN A 478 -14.63 -1.49 17.25
CA ASN A 478 -14.14 -0.72 18.38
C ASN A 478 -14.36 0.78 18.17
N GLN A 479 -14.50 1.51 19.28
CA GLN A 479 -14.57 2.96 19.31
C GLN A 479 -13.38 3.50 20.08
N PHE A 480 -12.60 4.36 19.44
CA PHE A 480 -11.47 5.07 20.01
C PHE A 480 -11.79 6.56 20.01
N SER A 481 -11.66 7.23 21.15
CA SER A 481 -11.91 8.67 21.26
C SER A 481 -10.85 9.34 22.10
N HIS A 482 -10.41 10.55 21.71
CA HIS A 482 -9.37 11.27 22.46
C HIS A 482 -8.09 10.42 22.67
N MET A 483 -7.67 9.72 21.62
CA MET A 483 -6.38 9.05 21.59
C MET A 483 -5.31 10.06 21.20
N VAL A 484 -4.17 10.04 21.89
CA VAL A 484 -3.00 10.85 21.53
C VAL A 484 -1.83 9.90 21.29
N THR A 485 -1.32 9.82 20.06
CA THR A 485 -0.16 8.98 19.75
C THR A 485 0.98 9.83 19.23
N HIS A 486 2.17 9.74 19.84
CA HIS A 486 3.28 10.56 19.36
C HIS A 486 4.66 9.99 19.61
N SER A 487 5.62 10.52 18.84
CA SER A 487 7.03 10.12 18.90
C SER A 487 7.23 8.62 18.67
N ALA A 488 6.30 7.96 17.95
CA ALA A 488 6.36 6.54 17.69
C ALA A 488 7.55 6.21 16.76
N PRO A 489 8.18 5.03 16.92
CA PRO A 489 9.29 4.57 16.06
C PRO A 489 8.82 4.08 14.67
N ASP A 490 7.54 4.23 14.37
CA ASP A 490 6.82 3.90 13.13
C ASP A 490 5.51 4.72 13.14
N THR A 491 4.48 4.31 12.38
CA THR A 491 3.14 4.93 12.40
C THR A 491 2.56 5.01 13.81
N GLY A 492 1.99 6.17 14.16
CA GLY A 492 1.42 6.41 15.50
C GLY A 492 0.19 5.56 15.80
N PHE A 493 -0.84 5.63 14.95
CA PHE A 493 -2.07 4.84 15.08
C PHE A 493 -2.37 4.10 13.78
N GLN A 494 -2.33 2.77 13.81
CA GLN A 494 -2.53 1.92 12.63
C GLN A 494 -3.67 0.90 12.83
N ILE A 495 -4.65 0.92 11.92
CA ILE A 495 -5.58 -0.18 11.70
C ILE A 495 -5.02 -1.05 10.57
N SER A 496 -4.84 -2.35 10.82
CA SER A 496 -4.31 -3.31 9.84
C SER A 496 -4.71 -4.73 10.22
N SER A 497 -4.41 -5.73 9.38
CA SER A 497 -4.58 -7.13 9.78
C SER A 497 -3.39 -8.02 9.45
N PRO A 498 -3.16 -9.08 10.26
CA PRO A 498 -2.19 -10.11 9.93
C PRO A 498 -2.44 -10.76 8.57
N GLU A 499 -1.38 -11.32 7.98
CA GLU A 499 -1.50 -12.15 6.78
C GLU A 499 -2.21 -13.47 7.07
N LYS A 500 -2.83 -14.07 6.04
CA LYS A 500 -3.40 -15.43 6.07
C LYS A 500 -4.54 -15.67 7.06
N ILE A 501 -5.17 -14.63 7.59
CA ILE A 501 -6.36 -14.75 8.44
C ILE A 501 -7.67 -14.78 7.63
N GLY A 502 -7.61 -14.53 6.32
CA GLY A 502 -8.78 -14.39 5.45
C GLY A 502 -9.49 -13.04 5.59
N ARG A 503 -10.03 -12.54 4.47
CA ARG A 503 -10.67 -11.21 4.36
C ARG A 503 -11.77 -10.98 5.40
N ALA A 504 -12.55 -12.00 5.72
CA ALA A 504 -13.67 -11.87 6.65
C ALA A 504 -13.23 -11.53 8.09
N LEU A 505 -11.97 -11.80 8.46
CA LEU A 505 -11.41 -11.44 9.76
C LEU A 505 -10.60 -10.14 9.74
N TRP A 506 -10.53 -9.43 8.61
CA TRP A 506 -9.83 -8.16 8.56
C TRP A 506 -10.50 -7.10 9.45
N ALA A 507 -9.67 -6.29 10.12
CA ALA A 507 -10.09 -5.22 11.02
C ALA A 507 -11.08 -4.29 10.30
N SER A 508 -12.31 -4.22 10.82
CA SER A 508 -13.44 -3.54 10.17
C SER A 508 -14.29 -2.78 11.19
N TYR A 509 -15.03 -1.78 10.70
CA TYR A 509 -16.00 -1.02 11.48
C TYR A 509 -15.44 -0.39 12.77
N ASN A 510 -14.15 -0.04 12.79
CA ASN A 510 -13.58 0.73 13.89
C ASN A 510 -13.83 2.23 13.66
N ILE A 511 -14.17 2.95 14.72
CA ILE A 511 -14.38 4.40 14.67
C ILE A 511 -13.33 5.08 15.55
N VAL A 512 -12.55 5.97 14.97
CA VAL A 512 -11.56 6.81 15.66
C VAL A 512 -12.06 8.25 15.63
N THR A 513 -12.22 8.86 16.80
CA THR A 513 -12.81 10.19 16.92
C THR A 513 -11.94 11.12 17.77
N ASP A 514 -11.94 12.41 17.45
CA ASP A 514 -11.35 13.46 18.30
C ASP A 514 -9.93 13.12 18.79
N SER A 515 -9.12 12.50 17.92
CA SER A 515 -7.81 11.93 18.26
C SER A 515 -6.69 12.64 17.51
N GLU A 516 -5.48 12.61 18.07
CA GLU A 516 -4.31 13.30 17.55
C GLU A 516 -3.12 12.35 17.38
N SER A 517 -2.41 12.47 16.25
CA SER A 517 -1.19 11.68 16.01
C SER A 517 -0.07 12.52 15.39
N PHE A 518 1.08 12.58 16.07
CA PHE A 518 2.13 13.52 15.68
C PHE A 518 3.57 13.11 16.04
N ASN A 519 4.54 13.78 15.42
CA ASN A 519 5.98 13.59 15.70
C ASN A 519 6.50 12.17 15.49
N ASN A 520 5.79 11.33 14.72
CA ASN A 520 6.16 9.94 14.51
C ASN A 520 7.29 9.85 13.49
N MET A 521 8.28 8.98 13.76
CA MET A 521 9.44 8.85 12.89
C MET A 521 10.08 7.46 12.95
N ASP A 522 10.06 6.78 11.81
CA ASP A 522 10.80 5.55 11.60
C ASP A 522 12.26 5.84 11.22
N LYS A 523 13.13 4.84 11.41
CA LYS A 523 14.56 4.98 11.12
C LYS A 523 14.84 5.28 9.64
N SER A 524 14.04 4.75 8.72
CA SER A 524 14.19 5.03 7.29
C SER A 524 13.53 6.34 6.84
N GLN A 525 12.71 6.96 7.71
CA GLN A 525 12.02 8.22 7.47
C GLN A 525 11.07 8.18 6.27
N ILE A 526 10.42 7.03 6.01
CA ILE A 526 9.57 6.81 4.82
C ILE A 526 8.34 5.92 5.13
N ASN A 527 8.03 5.66 6.40
CA ASN A 527 6.92 4.78 6.78
C ASN A 527 6.08 5.29 7.97
N ALA A 528 6.63 6.18 8.80
CA ALA A 528 5.94 6.61 10.02
C ALA A 528 4.93 7.72 9.73
N ASP A 529 3.68 7.30 9.64
CA ASP A 529 2.51 8.15 9.45
C ASP A 529 1.90 8.60 10.78
N GLY A 530 0.99 9.57 10.73
CA GLY A 530 0.13 9.87 11.87
C GLY A 530 -0.93 8.77 12.07
N PHE A 531 -1.88 8.68 11.14
CA PHE A 531 -2.90 7.65 11.11
C PHE A 531 -2.74 6.76 9.89
N ALA A 532 -2.96 5.46 10.05
CA ALA A 532 -3.02 4.54 8.93
C ALA A 532 -4.19 3.58 9.06
N ALA A 533 -4.82 3.29 7.93
CA ALA A 533 -5.76 2.17 7.79
C ALA A 533 -5.33 1.43 6.52
N LYS A 534 -4.30 0.60 6.69
CA LYS A 534 -3.49 0.05 5.59
C LYS A 534 -3.22 -1.44 5.80
N MET A 535 -2.86 -2.13 4.72
CA MET A 535 -2.51 -3.56 4.73
C MET A 535 -3.59 -4.47 5.33
N ARG A 536 -4.54 -4.90 4.47
CA ARG A 536 -5.60 -5.87 4.80
C ARG A 536 -6.59 -5.35 5.83
N ILE A 537 -7.23 -4.22 5.54
CA ILE A 537 -8.35 -3.73 6.36
C ILE A 537 -9.69 -4.09 5.72
N GLY A 538 -10.67 -4.41 6.56
CA GLY A 538 -12.06 -4.60 6.13
C GLY A 538 -12.79 -3.27 5.99
N ASP A 539 -14.09 -3.34 5.69
CA ASP A 539 -14.93 -2.17 5.44
C ASP A 539 -15.27 -1.39 6.71
N GLY A 540 -15.68 -0.13 6.54
CA GLY A 540 -16.33 0.67 7.58
C GLY A 540 -15.41 1.32 8.62
N ASN A 541 -14.08 1.21 8.44
CA ASN A 541 -13.15 1.95 9.29
C ASN A 541 -13.30 3.46 9.05
N THR A 542 -13.46 4.23 10.13
CA THR A 542 -13.85 5.64 10.06
C THR A 542 -13.02 6.51 11.00
N PHE A 543 -12.52 7.64 10.50
CA PHE A 543 -11.83 8.68 11.28
C PHE A 543 -12.66 9.96 11.27
N ILE A 544 -12.90 10.58 12.43
CA ILE A 544 -13.77 11.75 12.57
C ILE A 544 -13.11 12.79 13.47
N ARG A 545 -12.97 14.03 13.00
CA ARG A 545 -12.39 15.15 13.75
C ARG A 545 -10.97 14.88 14.28
N CYS A 546 -10.21 14.01 13.62
CA CYS A 546 -8.84 13.69 14.01
C CYS A 546 -7.84 14.74 13.49
N ILE A 547 -6.67 14.83 14.13
CA ILE A 547 -5.60 15.77 13.79
C ILE A 547 -4.29 15.00 13.60
N SER A 548 -3.63 15.17 12.45
CA SER A 548 -2.35 14.54 12.15
C SER A 548 -1.32 15.58 11.75
N HIS A 549 -0.16 15.61 12.41
CA HIS A 549 0.86 16.59 12.07
C HIS A 549 2.30 16.21 12.41
N HIS A 550 3.25 16.83 11.71
CA HIS A 550 4.69 16.65 11.99
C HIS A 550 5.11 15.18 12.04
N ASN A 551 4.49 14.33 11.23
CA ASN A 551 4.94 12.96 11.01
C ASN A 551 5.98 12.95 9.89
N ILE A 552 7.01 12.11 10.00
CA ILE A 552 8.12 12.12 9.03
C ILE A 552 7.69 11.68 7.63
N ASP A 553 6.63 10.87 7.51
CA ASP A 553 6.04 10.45 6.24
C ASP A 553 4.69 11.13 6.01
N ASP A 554 3.54 10.45 6.13
CA ASP A 554 2.24 11.02 5.77
C ASP A 554 1.34 11.32 6.98
N GLY A 555 0.36 12.21 6.79
CA GLY A 555 -0.66 12.48 7.81
C GLY A 555 -1.63 11.31 7.95
N TRP A 556 -2.16 10.85 6.80
CA TRP A 556 -2.94 9.63 6.64
C TRP A 556 -2.36 8.76 5.54
N ASP A 557 -2.21 7.46 5.79
CA ASP A 557 -1.83 6.46 4.78
C ASP A 557 -2.86 5.31 4.67
N LEU A 558 -3.48 5.19 3.49
CA LEU A 558 -4.44 4.13 3.13
C LEU A 558 -3.84 3.05 2.21
N PHE A 559 -2.50 2.91 2.21
CA PHE A 559 -1.79 1.99 1.32
C PHE A 559 -2.32 0.54 1.35
N ASN A 560 -2.35 -0.08 0.18
CA ASN A 560 -2.66 -1.48 -0.02
C ASN A 560 -1.76 -2.10 -1.08
N LYS A 561 -1.63 -3.42 -0.99
CA LYS A 561 -0.82 -4.21 -1.92
C LYS A 561 -1.71 -4.98 -2.87
N VAL A 562 -1.31 -5.08 -4.13
CA VAL A 562 -2.05 -5.84 -5.14
C VAL A 562 -2.24 -7.30 -4.73
N GLU A 563 -1.23 -7.95 -4.15
CA GLU A 563 -1.31 -9.35 -3.74
C GLU A 563 -2.31 -9.62 -2.60
N ASP A 564 -2.54 -8.65 -1.71
CA ASP A 564 -3.55 -8.74 -0.65
C ASP A 564 -4.98 -8.55 -1.22
N GLY A 565 -5.10 -7.78 -2.31
CA GLY A 565 -6.35 -7.31 -2.87
C GLY A 565 -6.79 -5.94 -2.31
N ALA A 566 -7.94 -5.46 -2.78
CA ALA A 566 -8.48 -4.17 -2.39
C ALA A 566 -8.76 -4.11 -0.87
N ASN A 567 -8.29 -3.05 -0.20
CA ASN A 567 -8.75 -2.75 1.17
C ASN A 567 -10.26 -2.46 1.19
N GLY A 568 -10.87 -2.55 2.36
CA GLY A 568 -12.22 -2.03 2.57
C GLY A 568 -12.27 -0.51 2.51
N VAL A 569 -13.47 0.03 2.30
CA VAL A 569 -13.69 1.48 2.21
C VAL A 569 -13.42 2.13 3.57
N VAL A 570 -12.60 3.19 3.54
CA VAL A 570 -12.29 4.06 4.69
C VAL A 570 -12.99 5.39 4.51
N THR A 571 -13.57 5.89 5.61
CA THR A 571 -14.23 7.20 5.67
C THR A 571 -13.44 8.15 6.57
N ILE A 572 -13.10 9.34 6.09
CA ILE A 572 -12.38 10.38 6.84
C ILE A 572 -13.21 11.66 6.81
N LEU A 573 -13.65 12.10 7.99
CA LEU A 573 -14.58 13.21 8.16
C LEU A 573 -13.98 14.28 9.05
N ASP A 574 -14.21 15.53 8.68
CA ASP A 574 -13.94 16.71 9.51
C ASP A 574 -12.50 16.73 10.05
N SER A 575 -11.51 16.09 9.44
CA SER A 575 -10.17 15.87 10.00
C SER A 575 -9.12 16.83 9.42
N ILE A 576 -7.98 16.96 10.09
CA ILE A 576 -6.98 17.99 9.78
C ILE A 576 -5.59 17.36 9.66
N SER A 577 -4.88 17.69 8.57
CA SER A 577 -3.53 17.22 8.30
C SER A 577 -2.58 18.37 7.99
N TYR A 578 -1.49 18.53 8.76
CA TYR A 578 -0.54 19.62 8.49
C TYR A 578 0.91 19.32 8.82
N MET A 579 1.82 19.98 8.10
CA MET A 579 3.26 19.95 8.36
C MET A 579 3.84 18.52 8.44
N ASN A 580 3.25 17.55 7.73
CA ASN A 580 3.83 16.21 7.58
C ASN A 580 4.98 16.23 6.56
N GLY A 581 5.84 15.20 6.60
CA GLY A 581 7.12 15.12 5.88
C GLY A 581 8.31 15.71 6.64
N GLN A 582 8.07 16.08 7.89
CA GLN A 582 9.03 16.59 8.87
C GLN A 582 8.53 16.28 10.26
N THR A 583 9.41 16.32 11.26
CA THR A 583 9.01 16.29 12.67
C THR A 583 9.25 17.66 13.31
N MET A 584 8.89 17.82 14.58
CA MET A 584 9.20 19.06 15.30
C MET A 584 10.72 19.28 15.46
N ASP A 585 11.50 18.20 15.43
CA ASP A 585 12.96 18.22 15.62
C ASP A 585 13.74 17.99 14.32
N VAL A 586 13.11 17.37 13.32
CA VAL A 586 13.72 17.00 12.05
C VAL A 586 13.04 17.75 10.93
N ALA A 587 13.72 18.78 10.43
CA ALA A 587 13.24 19.58 9.30
C ALA A 587 12.96 18.71 8.07
N ALA A 588 12.00 19.16 7.27
CA ALA A 588 11.70 18.56 5.98
C ALA A 588 12.97 18.44 5.13
N LYS A 589 13.16 17.27 4.52
CA LYS A 589 14.08 17.14 3.38
C LYS A 589 13.19 17.04 2.15
N GLY A 590 13.47 17.86 1.13
CA GLY A 590 12.74 17.78 -0.14
C GLY A 590 12.66 16.34 -0.66
N GLY A 591 11.57 15.98 -1.36
CA GLY A 591 11.36 14.61 -1.84
C GLY A 591 9.90 14.16 -1.79
N THR A 592 9.70 12.84 -1.66
CA THR A 592 8.43 12.11 -1.85
C THR A 592 7.70 11.79 -0.55
N ARG A 593 7.69 12.71 0.43
CA ARG A 593 7.16 12.45 1.78
C ARG A 593 6.40 13.66 2.29
N GLY A 594 5.38 13.43 3.09
CA GLY A 594 4.57 14.51 3.65
C GLY A 594 3.29 14.73 2.90
N ASN A 595 2.56 13.69 2.54
CA ASN A 595 1.18 13.85 2.09
C ASN A 595 0.29 14.19 3.28
N GLY A 596 -0.70 15.05 3.09
CA GLY A 596 -1.74 15.29 4.06
C GLY A 596 -2.65 14.07 4.19
N PHE A 597 -3.26 13.67 3.07
CA PHE A 597 -4.14 12.51 2.95
C PHE A 597 -3.76 11.67 1.72
N LYS A 598 -3.16 10.50 1.96
CA LYS A 598 -2.77 9.52 0.94
C LYS A 598 -3.82 8.42 0.82
N LEU A 599 -4.58 8.45 -0.28
CA LEU A 599 -5.85 7.75 -0.40
C LEU A 599 -5.77 6.42 -1.16
N GLY A 600 -4.65 5.70 -1.08
CA GLY A 600 -4.54 4.33 -1.55
C GLY A 600 -3.11 3.90 -1.87
N GLY A 601 -2.97 2.91 -2.75
CA GLY A 601 -1.67 2.39 -3.18
C GLY A 601 -1.77 1.39 -4.34
N GLU A 602 -0.64 1.22 -5.03
CA GLU A 602 -0.41 0.18 -6.05
C GLU A 602 -1.51 -0.02 -7.11
N GLY A 603 -2.24 1.02 -7.52
CA GLY A 603 -3.16 0.90 -8.65
C GLY A 603 -4.49 0.24 -8.31
N LEU A 604 -4.74 -0.14 -7.06
CA LEU A 604 -5.94 -0.87 -6.66
C LEU A 604 -7.13 0.08 -6.43
N PRO A 605 -8.27 -0.14 -7.12
CA PRO A 605 -9.45 0.71 -6.96
C PRO A 605 -10.14 0.48 -5.60
N VAL A 606 -10.20 1.52 -4.76
CA VAL A 606 -10.98 1.55 -3.52
C VAL A 606 -11.72 2.89 -3.41
N ALA A 607 -13.03 2.85 -3.19
CA ALA A 607 -13.89 4.02 -3.16
C ALA A 607 -13.92 4.72 -1.78
N HIS A 608 -12.77 5.23 -1.33
CA HIS A 608 -12.67 5.98 -0.07
C HIS A 608 -13.54 7.26 -0.07
N ILE A 609 -13.96 7.67 1.13
CA ILE A 609 -14.83 8.83 1.35
C ILE A 609 -14.09 9.83 2.23
N VAL A 610 -13.90 11.06 1.72
CA VAL A 610 -13.11 12.12 2.38
C VAL A 610 -13.91 13.41 2.32
N LYS A 611 -14.50 13.83 3.46
CA LYS A 611 -15.39 15.00 3.51
C LYS A 611 -15.03 15.99 4.62
N ASN A 612 -15.16 17.28 4.31
CA ASN A 612 -14.95 18.40 5.24
C ASN A 612 -13.55 18.43 5.89
N ASN A 613 -12.53 17.90 5.22
CA ASN A 613 -11.18 17.83 5.77
C ASN A 613 -10.35 19.05 5.37
N LEU A 614 -9.30 19.31 6.15
CA LEU A 614 -8.34 20.39 5.91
C LEU A 614 -6.91 19.83 5.80
N ALA A 615 -6.22 20.12 4.71
CA ALA A 615 -4.80 19.81 4.53
C ALA A 615 -3.98 21.09 4.33
N PHE A 616 -2.99 21.38 5.18
CA PHE A 616 -2.17 22.57 4.96
C PHE A 616 -0.70 22.43 5.29
N ARG A 617 0.15 23.08 4.49
CA ARG A 617 1.61 23.15 4.69
C ARG A 617 2.30 21.79 4.87
N ASN A 618 1.74 20.73 4.31
CA ASN A 618 2.43 19.45 4.24
C ASN A 618 3.58 19.54 3.21
N ASN A 619 4.66 18.79 3.43
CA ASN A 619 5.87 18.85 2.60
C ASN A 619 5.68 18.26 1.19
N MET A 620 4.62 17.50 0.96
CA MET A 620 4.25 16.97 -0.35
C MET A 620 2.83 17.42 -0.72
N ASP A 621 1.89 16.49 -0.91
CA ASP A 621 0.57 16.78 -1.45
C ASP A 621 -0.45 17.00 -0.32
N GLY A 622 -1.45 17.85 -0.52
CA GLY A 622 -2.57 17.99 0.43
C GLY A 622 -3.44 16.73 0.43
N PHE A 623 -4.09 16.47 -0.70
CA PHE A 623 -4.88 15.26 -0.97
C PHE A 623 -4.33 14.56 -2.22
N THR A 624 -4.04 13.28 -2.14
CA THR A 624 -3.50 12.50 -3.27
C THR A 624 -4.18 11.15 -3.38
N ASP A 625 -4.52 10.73 -4.61
CA ASP A 625 -5.07 9.40 -4.85
C ASP A 625 -4.04 8.28 -4.58
N ASN A 626 -2.75 8.62 -4.60
CA ASN A 626 -1.63 7.69 -4.57
C ASN A 626 -1.88 6.44 -5.43
N PHE A 627 -2.24 6.70 -6.69
CA PHE A 627 -2.52 5.68 -7.70
C PHE A 627 -3.78 4.85 -7.43
N ASN A 628 -4.71 5.29 -6.58
CA ASN A 628 -6.02 4.66 -6.44
C ASN A 628 -6.99 5.16 -7.53
N PRO A 629 -7.35 4.32 -8.53
CA PRO A 629 -8.28 4.71 -9.58
C PRO A 629 -9.76 4.56 -9.19
N GLY A 630 -10.05 4.25 -7.93
CA GLY A 630 -11.40 3.99 -7.44
C GLY A 630 -12.34 5.20 -7.54
N ALA A 631 -13.63 4.94 -7.34
CA ALA A 631 -14.69 5.95 -7.30
C ALA A 631 -14.65 6.76 -5.98
N LEU A 632 -13.56 7.49 -5.75
CA LEU A 632 -13.33 8.31 -4.56
C LEU A 632 -14.40 9.39 -4.39
N THR A 633 -14.81 9.68 -3.16
CA THR A 633 -15.71 10.81 -2.85
C THR A 633 -14.94 11.88 -2.10
N LEU A 634 -14.74 13.04 -2.72
CA LEU A 634 -14.10 14.21 -2.12
C LEU A 634 -15.08 15.38 -2.08
N GLU A 635 -15.55 15.73 -0.88
CA GLU A 635 -16.54 16.79 -0.70
C GLU A 635 -16.13 17.83 0.34
N ASN A 636 -16.28 19.11 0.00
CA ASN A 636 -16.04 20.24 0.90
C ASN A 636 -14.67 20.22 1.60
N ASN A 637 -13.66 19.61 0.99
CA ASN A 637 -12.32 19.61 1.55
C ASN A 637 -11.61 20.92 1.21
N VAL A 638 -10.64 21.32 2.03
CA VAL A 638 -9.84 22.52 1.81
C VAL A 638 -8.35 22.17 1.87
N ALA A 639 -7.58 22.58 0.87
CA ALA A 639 -6.14 22.42 0.84
C ALA A 639 -5.45 23.79 0.71
N ILE A 640 -4.45 24.05 1.57
CA ILE A 640 -3.82 25.37 1.66
C ILE A 640 -2.30 25.23 1.76
N ASP A 641 -1.56 25.89 0.86
CA ASP A 641 -0.11 26.03 0.99
C ASP A 641 0.67 24.70 1.16
N ASN A 642 0.18 23.57 0.63
CA ASN A 642 0.98 22.35 0.56
C ASN A 642 2.12 22.55 -0.45
N VAL A 643 3.31 22.00 -0.14
CA VAL A 643 4.55 22.34 -0.87
C VAL A 643 4.50 21.87 -2.32
N ARG A 644 3.97 20.67 -2.59
CA ARG A 644 3.84 20.13 -3.94
C ARG A 644 2.46 20.46 -4.50
N PHE A 645 1.51 19.53 -4.49
CA PHE A 645 0.12 19.76 -4.94
C PHE A 645 -0.81 20.01 -3.75
N ASN A 646 -1.85 20.82 -3.93
CA ASN A 646 -2.95 20.83 -2.97
C ASN A 646 -3.87 19.63 -3.24
N TYR A 647 -4.17 19.36 -4.52
CA TYR A 647 -4.91 18.20 -4.99
C TYR A 647 -4.17 17.48 -6.14
N LEU A 648 -3.93 16.18 -5.97
CA LEU A 648 -3.32 15.31 -6.98
C LEU A 648 -4.13 14.01 -7.19
N PHE A 649 -5.03 14.04 -8.17
CA PHE A 649 -5.86 12.92 -8.62
C PHE A 649 -5.57 12.67 -10.09
N ARG A 650 -4.75 11.65 -10.32
CA ARG A 650 -4.08 11.34 -11.58
C ARG A 650 -5.05 10.67 -12.52
N LYS A 651 -4.94 10.97 -13.81
CA LYS A 651 -5.71 10.25 -14.82
C LYS A 651 -5.29 8.78 -14.84
N SER A 652 -6.21 7.88 -14.50
CA SER A 652 -5.94 6.45 -14.62
C SER A 652 -5.91 6.00 -16.08
N PRO A 653 -4.93 5.19 -16.51
CA PRO A 653 -4.93 4.53 -17.81
C PRO A 653 -5.96 3.38 -17.89
N TYR A 654 -6.56 3.01 -16.76
CA TYR A 654 -7.44 1.86 -16.63
C TYR A 654 -8.92 2.25 -16.58
N GLU A 655 -9.36 3.13 -17.49
CA GLU A 655 -10.74 3.65 -17.54
C GLU A 655 -11.80 2.55 -17.65
N ALA A 656 -11.44 1.36 -18.18
CA ALA A 656 -12.32 0.20 -18.22
C ALA A 656 -12.71 -0.33 -16.81
N ALA A 657 -11.93 -0.03 -15.77
CA ALA A 657 -12.24 -0.36 -14.38
C ALA A 657 -13.26 0.61 -13.75
N GLY A 658 -13.59 1.72 -14.43
CA GLY A 658 -14.46 2.78 -13.93
C GLY A 658 -13.80 4.15 -14.05
N LYS A 659 -14.61 5.21 -13.98
CA LYS A 659 -14.11 6.58 -13.91
C LYS A 659 -13.77 6.94 -12.46
N GLN A 660 -12.74 7.75 -12.30
CA GLN A 660 -12.27 8.15 -10.98
C GLN A 660 -13.22 9.19 -10.37
N GLY A 661 -13.94 8.79 -9.32
CA GLY A 661 -14.52 9.65 -8.27
C GLY A 661 -15.42 10.86 -8.60
N SER A 662 -15.90 11.45 -7.51
CA SER A 662 -16.68 12.69 -7.46
C SER A 662 -15.98 13.71 -6.57
N PHE A 663 -15.79 14.92 -7.10
CA PHE A 663 -15.14 16.04 -6.43
C PHE A 663 -16.13 17.20 -6.39
N ILE A 664 -16.64 17.50 -5.20
CA ILE A 664 -17.68 18.52 -5.01
C ILE A 664 -17.22 19.55 -3.98
N ASN A 665 -17.30 20.84 -4.33
CA ASN A 665 -17.01 21.96 -3.42
C ASN A 665 -15.62 21.94 -2.77
N ASN A 666 -14.62 21.28 -3.37
CA ASN A 666 -13.26 21.29 -2.83
C ASN A 666 -12.58 22.63 -3.12
N GLN A 667 -11.79 23.13 -2.16
CA GLN A 667 -11.21 24.48 -2.21
C GLN A 667 -9.69 24.42 -2.08
N SER A 668 -8.98 25.06 -3.00
CA SER A 668 -7.51 25.08 -3.04
C SER A 668 -6.98 26.51 -2.98
N TYR A 669 -6.16 26.81 -1.98
CA TYR A 669 -5.63 28.16 -1.76
C TYR A 669 -4.12 28.17 -1.57
N ARG A 670 -3.52 29.31 -1.91
CA ARG A 670 -2.09 29.55 -1.81
C ARG A 670 -1.87 30.98 -1.33
N PHE A 671 -1.34 31.11 -0.12
CA PHE A 671 -1.14 32.41 0.54
C PHE A 671 0.34 32.71 0.77
N SER A 672 1.11 31.70 1.18
CA SER A 672 2.46 31.92 1.71
C SER A 672 3.51 31.00 1.10
N VAL A 673 3.12 29.84 0.53
CA VAL A 673 4.08 28.88 -0.02
C VAL A 673 4.18 29.05 -1.53
N ALA A 674 5.36 29.38 -2.04
CA ALA A 674 5.64 29.36 -3.47
C ALA A 674 5.81 27.91 -3.97
N SER A 675 5.10 27.53 -5.02
CA SER A 675 5.35 26.29 -5.78
C SER A 675 4.81 26.45 -7.19
N GLN A 676 5.40 25.66 -8.08
CA GLN A 676 5.09 25.65 -9.51
C GLN A 676 3.86 24.81 -9.85
N TYR A 677 3.39 24.00 -8.89
CA TYR A 677 2.39 22.99 -9.16
C TYR A 677 0.98 23.60 -9.18
N SER A 678 0.26 23.28 -10.26
CA SER A 678 -1.19 23.44 -10.39
C SER A 678 -1.87 22.17 -9.93
N ASP A 679 -3.06 22.27 -9.37
CA ASP A 679 -3.83 21.08 -8.98
C ASP A 679 -4.15 20.24 -10.21
N VAL A 680 -4.09 18.93 -10.04
CA VAL A 680 -4.44 17.96 -11.08
C VAL A 680 -5.56 17.11 -10.53
N VAL A 681 -6.75 17.23 -11.12
CA VAL A 681 -7.94 16.51 -10.66
C VAL A 681 -8.63 15.85 -11.84
N ASN A 682 -8.60 14.53 -11.88
CA ASN A 682 -9.35 13.72 -12.82
C ASN A 682 -10.54 13.11 -12.10
N GLY A 683 -11.73 13.51 -12.52
CA GLY A 683 -13.00 13.20 -11.86
C GLY A 683 -14.05 12.76 -12.87
N GLU A 684 -14.93 11.81 -12.52
CA GLU A 684 -16.18 11.62 -13.25
C GLU A 684 -17.09 12.83 -13.07
N THR A 685 -17.19 13.32 -11.84
CA THR A 685 -17.99 14.48 -11.46
C THR A 685 -17.10 15.55 -10.85
N LEU A 686 -17.14 16.75 -11.42
CA LEU A 686 -16.50 17.96 -10.89
C LEU A 686 -17.57 19.04 -10.78
N SER A 687 -17.82 19.55 -9.57
CA SER A 687 -18.77 20.64 -9.33
C SER A 687 -18.40 21.44 -8.08
N GLY A 688 -18.65 22.74 -8.04
CA GLY A 688 -18.35 23.59 -6.88
C GLY A 688 -16.88 23.85 -6.57
N ASN A 689 -15.95 23.26 -7.32
CA ASN A 689 -14.54 23.24 -6.93
C ASN A 689 -13.81 24.53 -7.30
N ARG A 690 -12.86 24.92 -6.46
CA ARG A 690 -11.85 25.93 -6.75
C ARG A 690 -10.46 25.31 -6.70
N PHE A 691 -9.76 25.31 -7.82
CA PHE A 691 -8.46 24.68 -7.96
C PHE A 691 -7.40 25.69 -8.39
N ILE A 692 -6.14 25.43 -8.04
CA ILE A 692 -5.02 26.26 -8.46
C ILE A 692 -4.63 25.90 -9.89
N VAL A 693 -4.63 26.88 -10.78
CA VAL A 693 -4.15 26.79 -12.15
C VAL A 693 -3.13 27.89 -12.40
N ASN A 694 -1.91 27.52 -12.79
CA ASN A 694 -0.79 28.45 -13.02
C ASN A 694 -0.52 29.40 -11.85
N GLY A 695 -0.62 28.87 -10.62
CA GLY A 695 -0.35 29.62 -9.38
C GLY A 695 -1.51 30.51 -8.90
N VAL A 696 -2.68 30.47 -9.57
CA VAL A 696 -3.86 31.25 -9.19
C VAL A 696 -5.01 30.30 -8.87
N THR A 697 -5.69 30.51 -7.74
CA THR A 697 -6.96 29.81 -7.45
C THR A 697 -8.03 30.31 -8.42
N THR A 698 -8.64 29.39 -9.16
CA THR A 698 -9.73 29.69 -10.10
C THR A 698 -11.03 29.02 -9.68
N ASP A 699 -12.17 29.65 -9.97
CA ASP A 699 -13.50 29.04 -9.87
C ASP A 699 -13.79 28.05 -11.01
N GLU A 700 -14.98 27.44 -11.00
CA GLU A 700 -15.44 26.50 -12.02
C GLU A 700 -15.52 27.10 -13.43
N GLN A 701 -15.63 28.42 -13.55
CA GLN A 701 -15.62 29.14 -14.82
C GLN A 701 -14.20 29.54 -15.25
N GLY A 702 -13.18 29.15 -14.49
CA GLY A 702 -11.77 29.48 -14.73
C GLY A 702 -11.40 30.92 -14.40
N GLN A 703 -12.25 31.65 -13.66
CA GLN A 703 -11.95 33.02 -13.24
C GLN A 703 -11.14 33.02 -11.95
N ALA A 704 -10.20 33.94 -11.85
CA ALA A 704 -9.39 34.10 -10.64
C ALA A 704 -10.27 34.49 -9.46
N VAL A 705 -10.06 33.82 -8.33
CA VAL A 705 -10.76 34.07 -7.07
C VAL A 705 -10.02 35.20 -6.33
N ASP A 706 -10.76 36.21 -5.87
CA ASP A 706 -10.19 37.29 -5.08
C ASP A 706 -9.82 36.81 -3.68
N LEU A 707 -8.54 36.53 -3.47
CA LEU A 707 -8.04 36.05 -2.18
C LEU A 707 -8.11 37.12 -1.08
N GLN A 708 -8.36 38.41 -1.39
CA GLN A 708 -8.53 39.44 -0.36
C GLN A 708 -9.77 39.20 0.50
N THR A 709 -10.79 38.52 -0.02
CA THR A 709 -11.96 38.15 0.79
C THR A 709 -11.63 37.04 1.80
N LEU A 710 -10.48 36.38 1.66
CA LEU A 710 -10.03 35.28 2.51
C LEU A 710 -8.92 35.70 3.49
N GLU A 711 -8.75 36.99 3.78
CA GLU A 711 -7.71 37.47 4.70
C GLU A 711 -7.86 36.91 6.13
N ALA A 712 -9.09 36.63 6.58
CA ALA A 712 -9.33 35.95 7.87
C ALA A 712 -8.74 34.52 7.85
N LEU A 713 -9.04 33.74 6.80
CA LEU A 713 -8.50 32.40 6.62
C LEU A 713 -6.98 32.42 6.49
N LYS A 714 -6.45 33.32 5.66
CA LYS A 714 -5.01 33.53 5.50
C LYS A 714 -4.32 33.86 6.83
N SER A 715 -4.93 34.71 7.64
CA SER A 715 -4.42 35.04 8.98
C SER A 715 -4.48 33.83 9.92
N ALA A 716 -5.55 33.03 9.85
CA ALA A 716 -5.71 31.84 10.68
C ALA A 716 -4.67 30.75 10.36
N VAL A 717 -4.28 30.60 9.09
CA VAL A 717 -3.26 29.61 8.65
C VAL A 717 -1.83 30.15 8.65
N GLN A 718 -1.63 31.46 8.88
CA GLN A 718 -0.30 32.03 9.05
C GLN A 718 0.29 31.52 10.37
N LEU A 719 1.38 30.77 10.25
CA LEU A 719 2.27 30.45 11.37
C LEU A 719 3.37 31.50 11.34
N ALA A 720 3.59 32.22 12.44
CA ALA A 720 4.78 33.06 12.52
C ALA A 720 6.01 32.17 12.36
N GLU A 721 6.99 32.57 11.53
CA GLU A 721 8.19 31.79 11.23
C GLU A 721 9.06 31.42 12.45
N LYS A 722 8.67 31.84 13.66
CA LYS A 722 9.36 31.61 14.94
C LYS A 722 8.50 30.93 16.01
N ASP A 723 7.23 30.63 15.73
CA ASP A 723 6.36 29.98 16.70
C ASP A 723 6.33 28.46 16.49
N ALA A 724 6.04 27.76 17.60
CA ALA A 724 5.78 26.33 17.68
C ALA A 724 4.76 25.87 16.61
N PRO A 725 4.63 24.55 16.32
CA PRO A 725 3.51 24.02 15.54
C PRO A 725 2.19 24.69 15.92
N PRO A 726 1.26 24.94 14.97
CA PRO A 726 0.00 25.61 15.26
C PRO A 726 -0.63 24.98 16.48
N SER A 727 -0.94 25.81 17.48
CA SER A 727 -1.61 25.32 18.68
C SER A 727 -2.94 24.68 18.29
N GLN A 728 -3.41 23.73 19.09
CA GLN A 728 -4.75 23.15 18.92
C GLN A 728 -5.85 24.24 18.81
N ALA A 729 -5.68 25.37 19.51
CA ALA A 729 -6.57 26.52 19.41
C ALA A 729 -6.53 27.20 18.02
N GLN A 730 -5.35 27.31 17.41
CA GLN A 730 -5.22 27.81 16.04
C GLN A 730 -5.89 26.87 15.04
N VAL A 731 -5.72 25.57 15.23
CA VAL A 731 -6.36 24.54 14.39
C VAL A 731 -7.90 24.63 14.47
N VAL A 732 -8.45 24.80 15.68
CA VAL A 732 -9.89 25.05 15.88
C VAL A 732 -10.33 26.36 15.21
N HIS A 733 -9.57 27.44 15.38
CA HIS A 733 -9.88 28.74 14.79
C HIS A 733 -9.92 28.69 13.24
N ILE A 734 -9.00 27.94 12.61
CA ILE A 734 -9.04 27.73 11.15
C ILE A 734 -10.35 27.05 10.75
N ARG A 735 -10.77 25.99 11.46
CA ARG A 735 -12.05 25.30 11.20
C ARG A 735 -13.25 26.23 11.33
N GLU A 736 -13.29 27.03 12.40
CA GLU A 736 -14.37 27.99 12.61
C GLU A 736 -14.45 29.00 11.46
N THR A 737 -13.29 29.47 11.00
CA THR A 737 -13.19 30.41 9.87
C THR A 737 -13.66 29.78 8.55
N LEU A 738 -13.42 28.48 8.34
CA LEU A 738 -13.92 27.75 7.17
C LEU A 738 -15.45 27.55 7.17
N ASN A 739 -16.08 27.58 8.33
CA ASN A 739 -17.54 27.42 8.49
C ASN A 739 -18.30 28.76 8.45
N MET A 740 -17.62 29.89 8.27
CA MET A 740 -18.21 31.24 8.39
C MET A 740 -18.65 31.90 7.07
N ASP A 741 -18.47 31.26 5.90
CA ASP A 741 -18.82 31.84 4.60
C ASP A 741 -19.78 30.97 3.75
#